data_AF-A0AA43ZVC2-F1
#
_entry.id   AF-A0AA43ZVC2-F1
#
_cell.length_a   1.000
_cell.length_b   1.000
_cell.length_c   1.000
_cell.angle_alpha   90.00
_cell.angle_beta   90.00
_cell.angle_gamma   90.00
#
_symmetry.space_group_name_H-M   'P 1'
#
loop_
_entity.id
_entity.type
_entity.pdbx_description
1 polymer ?
#
loop_
_entity_poly.entity_id
_entity_poly.type
_entity_poly.pdbx_seq_one_letter_code
_entity_poly.pdbx_strand_id
1 'polypeptide(L)'
;MKGIIKKVSDIDFGLMSPETIRKMSVTKIVTPDTYDEDGYPIEAGLMDSRLGVIDPGLKCRTCGAKGGDCQGHFGHINFARPIMHVGFADTIHKILRSTCKECGKVLLTPSEKEHFKTILEEHMRNGEDISRIIKKIHLKAKNETCPYCDVEQEDIKIDKPVSIVEGNYKLTSNEVRERLENIPEEEYIFIGINKDVARPEWMVLTVLPVPPVTVRPSITLETGERSEDDLTHKLVDILRINQRLKENMEAGAPQLIVEDLWELLQYHVITYFDNEASGVPPARHRSGRPLKTLAQRLKGKEGRFRSNLAGKRVNFSARTVISPDPNISINELGVPEMIAKEVTVPIYVTKWNIDEMKKYIRNGSDNHPGANYIIRPDGRKIRVYEETKETVMENLEPGYVVERHLKDGDIVLFNRQPSLHRMSMMAHEVRVLPYKTFRLHLCACPPYNADFDGDEMNMHVFQTAESRSEAKTIMKVQEHILSPRFGGPIIGAIHDHISGAYLLTHRDAIFNEDDVFEIFKRSKMALPEPKGRQWSGKEIFSELLPDTLNMVYKAEICRKCDECQKEKCPYDAYVVITDGNLNQGVVDEKGYGSFSGKILDAIVKRYGPSAARKFLDESTKLAIYGGVMIRGFTTSTADEEIPQEAQERIDDLLTKAEVHVEQIIDAYNNDELEALPGRSLRETLEMKIMQVLGEARDNTGVIAENYFDIGNSAVIMALTGARGSMLNLTQIATCVGQQAVRGGRIERGYKDRTLPHFPKGDVGAKASGFVHSSYKSGLDPLEFFFHAMGGREGLVDTAIRTAQSGYMQRRLVNALQDLSVKDDGSVRDNRGGIVQFRYGEDGIDPAKSDYGRVADIDRLIDEIRLEFGSK
;
A
#
# COMPACT_ATOMS: atom_id res chain seq x y z
N MET A 1 18.17 -16.02 33.96
CA MET A 1 19.08 -15.69 32.84
C MET A 1 18.30 -15.79 31.55
N LYS A 2 18.04 -14.67 30.85
CA LYS A 2 17.58 -14.75 29.45
C LYS A 2 18.72 -15.41 28.68
N GLY A 3 18.49 -16.60 28.12
CA GLY A 3 19.50 -17.35 27.39
C GLY A 3 20.13 -16.51 26.28
N ILE A 4 21.34 -16.89 25.86
CA ILE A 4 22.01 -16.26 24.70
C ILE A 4 21.04 -16.35 23.51
N ILE A 5 20.54 -15.20 23.05
CA ILE A 5 19.65 -15.13 21.90
C ILE A 5 20.50 -15.33 20.66
N LYS A 6 20.34 -16.48 19.99
CA LYS A 6 20.97 -16.75 18.70
C LYS A 6 20.08 -16.22 17.57
N LYS A 7 20.69 -15.66 16.53
CA LYS A 7 20.00 -15.30 15.28
C LYS A 7 19.97 -16.52 14.36
N VAL A 8 18.90 -16.66 13.58
CA VAL A 8 18.82 -17.66 12.50
C VAL A 8 19.69 -17.14 11.35
N SER A 9 20.69 -17.92 10.92
CA SER A 9 21.48 -17.60 9.74
C SER A 9 20.74 -18.02 8.47
N ASP A 10 20.34 -19.30 8.42
CA ASP A 10 19.78 -19.94 7.24
C ASP A 10 18.69 -20.94 7.64
N ILE A 11 17.85 -21.33 6.66
CA ILE A 11 16.80 -22.34 6.83
C ILE A 11 16.91 -23.33 5.66
N ASP A 12 17.37 -24.54 5.96
CA ASP A 12 17.46 -25.61 4.97
C ASP A 12 16.14 -26.40 4.92
N PHE A 13 15.43 -26.29 3.80
CA PHE A 13 14.20 -27.03 3.58
C PHE A 13 14.51 -28.45 3.08
N GLY A 14 13.74 -29.43 3.59
CA GLY A 14 13.89 -30.84 3.24
C GLY A 14 12.60 -31.63 3.43
N LEU A 15 12.70 -32.95 3.27
CA LEU A 15 11.61 -33.89 3.54
C LEU A 15 11.83 -34.55 4.91
N MET A 16 10.77 -34.69 5.71
CA MET A 16 10.87 -35.37 6.99
C MET A 16 10.87 -36.90 6.78
N SER A 17 11.95 -37.57 7.20
CA SER A 17 12.00 -39.03 7.17
C SER A 17 11.00 -39.65 8.15
N PRO A 18 10.52 -40.88 7.90
CA PRO A 18 9.66 -41.61 8.83
C PRO A 18 10.28 -41.76 10.24
N GLU A 19 11.60 -41.93 10.30
CA GLU A 19 12.34 -42.03 11.56
C GLU A 19 12.37 -40.70 12.31
N THR A 20 12.60 -39.60 11.62
CA THR A 20 12.56 -38.25 12.19
C THR A 20 11.17 -37.92 12.73
N ILE A 21 10.10 -38.28 12.00
CA ILE A 21 8.72 -38.08 12.46
C ILE A 21 8.46 -38.86 13.75
N ARG A 22 8.87 -40.14 13.81
CA ARG A 22 8.71 -40.96 15.02
C ARG A 22 9.53 -40.43 16.20
N LYS A 23 10.77 -39.98 15.96
CA LYS A 23 11.66 -39.42 17.00
C LYS A 23 11.16 -38.08 17.54
N MET A 24 10.59 -37.24 16.67
CA MET A 24 9.97 -35.97 17.06
C MET A 24 8.66 -36.17 17.82
N SER A 25 7.98 -37.29 17.59
CA SER A 25 6.68 -37.55 18.15
C SER A 25 6.74 -37.97 19.62
N VAL A 26 5.89 -37.36 20.45
CA VAL A 26 5.79 -37.69 21.88
C VAL A 26 4.89 -38.88 22.18
N THR A 27 3.95 -39.18 21.28
CA THR A 27 3.01 -40.28 21.44
C THR A 27 2.45 -40.73 20.09
N LYS A 28 2.14 -42.02 20.00
CA LYS A 28 1.45 -42.61 18.84
C LYS A 28 -0.05 -42.42 19.01
N ILE A 29 -0.71 -41.89 18.00
CA ILE A 29 -2.17 -41.71 18.02
C ILE A 29 -2.83 -42.97 17.49
N VAL A 30 -3.72 -43.53 18.29
CA VAL A 30 -4.40 -44.79 17.99
C VAL A 30 -5.90 -44.60 17.97
N THR A 31 -6.49 -43.84 18.90
CA THR A 31 -7.94 -43.70 19.02
C THR A 31 -8.46 -42.51 18.20
N PRO A 32 -9.57 -42.68 17.44
CA PRO A 32 -10.19 -41.60 16.68
C PRO A 32 -11.05 -40.67 17.56
N ASP A 33 -11.44 -41.09 18.75
CA ASP A 33 -12.26 -40.30 19.67
C ASP A 33 -11.43 -39.21 20.38
N THR A 34 -12.04 -38.06 20.62
CA THR A 34 -11.35 -36.86 21.12
C THR A 34 -11.46 -36.70 22.64
N TYR A 35 -12.67 -36.85 23.20
CA TYR A 35 -12.94 -36.74 24.63
C TYR A 35 -13.80 -37.89 25.13
N ASP A 36 -13.67 -38.21 26.41
CA ASP A 36 -14.54 -39.15 27.10
C ASP A 36 -15.90 -38.52 27.47
N GLU A 37 -16.79 -39.31 28.08
CA GLU A 37 -18.13 -38.88 28.50
C GLU A 37 -18.09 -37.75 29.55
N ASP A 38 -17.00 -37.65 30.31
CA ASP A 38 -16.76 -36.60 31.32
C ASP A 38 -16.12 -35.33 30.73
N GLY A 39 -15.84 -35.31 29.42
CA GLY A 39 -15.26 -34.17 28.71
C GLY A 39 -13.75 -34.02 28.87
N TYR A 40 -13.05 -35.04 29.37
CA TYR A 40 -11.59 -35.07 29.45
C TYR A 40 -10.96 -35.66 28.18
N PRO A 41 -9.76 -35.20 27.78
CA PRO A 41 -9.09 -35.73 26.60
C PRO A 41 -8.67 -37.20 26.78
N ILE A 42 -8.96 -38.02 25.78
CA ILE A 42 -8.63 -39.46 25.79
C ILE A 42 -7.12 -39.68 25.57
N GLU A 43 -6.53 -40.61 26.32
CA GLU A 43 -5.14 -41.03 26.13
C GLU A 43 -4.93 -41.71 24.76
N ALA A 44 -3.81 -41.40 24.10
CA ALA A 44 -3.50 -41.84 22.73
C ALA A 44 -4.55 -41.41 21.67
N GLY A 45 -5.43 -40.47 22.01
CA GLY A 45 -6.36 -39.82 21.09
C GLY A 45 -5.82 -38.52 20.51
N LEU A 46 -6.59 -37.89 19.61
CA LEU A 46 -6.17 -36.67 18.90
C LEU A 46 -6.03 -35.42 19.79
N MET A 47 -6.60 -35.45 21.00
CA MET A 47 -6.54 -34.38 21.99
C MET A 47 -5.67 -34.75 23.21
N ASP A 48 -4.85 -35.81 23.12
CA ASP A 48 -3.98 -36.25 24.22
C ASP A 48 -3.16 -35.07 24.78
N SER A 49 -3.25 -34.87 26.10
CA SER A 49 -2.52 -33.82 26.85
C SER A 49 -1.00 -33.82 26.66
N ARG A 50 -0.40 -34.91 26.17
CA ARG A 50 1.01 -34.98 25.76
C ARG A 50 1.29 -34.13 24.51
N LEU A 51 0.32 -33.95 23.62
CA LEU A 51 0.42 -33.12 22.40
C LEU A 51 0.34 -31.61 22.69
N GLY A 52 -0.02 -31.24 23.92
CA GLY A 52 -0.21 -29.87 24.36
C GLY A 52 -1.57 -29.67 25.02
N VAL A 53 -1.74 -28.52 25.68
CA VAL A 53 -2.99 -28.16 26.36
C VAL A 53 -3.43 -26.75 25.94
N ILE A 54 -4.73 -26.59 25.75
CA ILE A 54 -5.39 -25.31 25.45
C ILE A 54 -6.22 -24.83 26.65
N ASP A 55 -6.78 -25.74 27.43
CA ASP A 55 -7.59 -25.42 28.59
C ASP A 55 -6.72 -24.85 29.72
N PRO A 56 -7.04 -23.67 30.30
CA PRO A 56 -6.23 -23.02 31.33
C PRO A 56 -6.04 -23.85 32.61
N GLY A 57 -6.98 -24.75 32.90
CA GLY A 57 -6.95 -25.65 34.07
C GLY A 57 -6.05 -26.87 33.90
N LEU A 58 -5.64 -27.20 32.67
CA LEU A 58 -4.82 -28.37 32.38
C LEU A 58 -3.33 -28.00 32.26
N LYS A 59 -2.48 -28.98 32.59
CA LYS A 59 -1.03 -28.90 32.37
C LYS A 59 -0.63 -29.93 31.33
N CYS A 60 0.28 -29.57 30.44
CA CYS A 60 0.81 -30.50 29.46
C CYS A 60 1.61 -31.60 30.17
N ARG A 61 1.31 -32.87 29.85
CA ARG A 61 2.03 -34.01 30.43
C ARG A 61 3.47 -34.15 29.92
N THR A 62 3.82 -33.51 28.81
CA THR A 62 5.16 -33.57 28.21
C THR A 62 6.09 -32.48 28.76
N CYS A 63 5.65 -31.22 28.79
CA CYS A 63 6.49 -30.08 29.22
C CYS A 63 6.11 -29.48 30.58
N GLY A 64 4.98 -29.87 31.18
CA GLY A 64 4.49 -29.32 32.45
C GLY A 64 3.92 -27.89 32.38
N ALA A 65 4.02 -27.22 31.22
CA ALA A 65 3.50 -25.88 30.99
C ALA A 65 1.97 -25.86 30.98
N LYS A 66 1.40 -24.71 31.34
CA LYS A 66 -0.05 -24.44 31.26
C LYS A 66 -0.44 -24.00 29.84
N GLY A 67 -1.75 -23.96 29.58
CA GLY A 67 -2.29 -23.35 28.35
C GLY A 67 -1.79 -21.92 28.18
N GLY A 68 -1.26 -21.60 26.99
CA GLY A 68 -0.63 -20.31 26.67
C GLY A 68 0.90 -20.34 26.69
N ASP A 69 1.52 -21.06 27.63
CA ASP A 69 2.98 -21.21 27.71
C ASP A 69 3.49 -22.43 26.93
N CYS A 70 2.65 -23.47 26.82
CA CYS A 70 2.95 -24.68 26.07
C CYS A 70 3.03 -24.36 24.56
N GLN A 71 4.18 -24.64 23.93
CA GLN A 71 4.36 -24.46 22.48
C GLN A 71 3.73 -25.59 21.64
N GLY A 72 3.31 -26.69 22.30
CA GLY A 72 2.75 -27.87 21.65
C GLY A 72 3.81 -28.92 21.27
N HIS A 73 3.35 -30.15 21.08
CA HIS A 73 4.19 -31.31 20.77
C HIS A 73 3.55 -32.20 19.69
N PHE A 74 4.36 -32.75 18.79
CA PHE A 74 3.88 -33.55 17.68
C PHE A 74 3.49 -34.97 18.08
N GLY A 75 2.42 -35.48 17.48
CA GLY A 75 2.05 -36.90 17.50
C GLY A 75 2.44 -37.58 16.18
N HIS A 76 2.19 -38.87 16.05
CA HIS A 76 2.30 -39.54 14.76
C HIS A 76 1.26 -40.65 14.59
N ILE A 77 0.93 -40.93 13.33
CA ILE A 77 0.08 -42.05 12.89
C ILE A 77 0.92 -42.91 11.95
N ASN A 78 0.98 -44.22 12.22
CA ASN A 78 1.56 -45.18 11.28
C ASN A 78 0.47 -45.62 10.31
N PHE A 79 0.70 -45.45 9.01
CA PHE A 79 -0.22 -45.96 8.01
C PHE A 79 -0.11 -47.48 7.90
N ALA A 80 -1.23 -48.16 7.66
CA ALA A 80 -1.28 -49.59 7.39
C ALA A 80 -0.66 -49.93 6.03
N ARG A 81 -0.77 -49.01 5.06
CA ARG A 81 -0.14 -49.07 3.74
C ARG A 81 0.43 -47.68 3.35
N PRO A 82 1.49 -47.60 2.54
CA PRO A 82 2.06 -46.33 2.10
C PRO A 82 1.06 -45.48 1.30
N ILE A 83 1.18 -44.16 1.43
CA ILE A 83 0.26 -43.19 0.82
C ILE A 83 1.06 -42.16 0.03
N MET A 84 0.66 -41.92 -1.22
CA MET A 84 1.31 -40.94 -2.09
C MET A 84 1.02 -39.52 -1.60
N HIS A 85 2.04 -38.68 -1.42
CA HIS A 85 1.83 -37.29 -1.03
C HIS A 85 1.42 -36.43 -2.25
N VAL A 86 0.24 -35.79 -2.20
CA VAL A 86 -0.33 -35.02 -3.32
C VAL A 86 0.59 -33.93 -3.87
N GLY A 87 1.34 -33.25 -2.99
CA GLY A 87 2.27 -32.19 -3.38
C GLY A 87 3.46 -32.66 -4.22
N PHE A 88 3.76 -33.96 -4.24
CA PHE A 88 4.90 -34.53 -4.96
C PHE A 88 4.49 -35.43 -6.12
N ALA A 89 3.20 -35.55 -6.44
CA ALA A 89 2.72 -36.45 -7.50
C ALA A 89 3.40 -36.19 -8.87
N ASP A 90 3.46 -34.92 -9.28
CA ASP A 90 4.15 -34.52 -10.53
C ASP A 90 5.67 -34.78 -10.48
N THR A 91 6.28 -34.70 -9.29
CA THR A 91 7.72 -34.95 -9.09
C THR A 91 8.00 -36.44 -9.16
N ILE A 92 7.21 -37.26 -8.47
CA ILE A 92 7.32 -38.73 -8.51
C ILE A 92 7.13 -39.23 -9.93
N HIS A 93 6.13 -38.70 -10.65
CA HIS A 93 5.91 -39.03 -12.07
C HIS A 93 7.15 -38.75 -12.93
N LYS A 94 7.77 -37.58 -12.77
CA LYS A 94 8.99 -37.22 -13.53
C LYS A 94 10.17 -38.12 -13.16
N ILE A 95 10.35 -38.45 -11.88
CA ILE A 95 11.42 -39.33 -11.40
C ILE A 95 11.24 -40.71 -12.02
N LEU A 96 10.09 -41.36 -11.79
CA LEU A 96 9.81 -42.71 -12.30
C LEU A 96 9.95 -42.81 -13.81
N ARG A 97 9.52 -41.79 -14.55
CA ARG A 97 9.67 -41.74 -16.02
C ARG A 97 11.13 -41.63 -16.47
N SER A 98 12.00 -41.06 -15.64
CA SER A 98 13.42 -40.81 -15.97
C SER A 98 14.39 -41.86 -15.43
N THR A 99 13.92 -42.78 -14.60
CA THR A 99 14.72 -43.84 -13.97
C THR A 99 14.31 -45.21 -14.46
N CYS A 100 15.26 -46.14 -14.57
CA CYS A 100 14.95 -47.51 -14.95
C CYS A 100 14.17 -48.25 -13.85
N LYS A 101 13.12 -49.00 -14.23
CA LYS A 101 12.28 -49.80 -13.33
C LYS A 101 13.02 -50.88 -12.53
N GLU A 102 14.15 -51.40 -13.04
CA GLU A 102 14.94 -52.44 -12.36
C GLU A 102 16.21 -51.89 -11.70
N CYS A 103 17.11 -51.26 -12.48
CA CYS A 103 18.40 -50.84 -11.95
C CYS A 103 18.40 -49.48 -11.21
N GLY A 104 17.28 -48.74 -11.22
CA GLY A 104 17.13 -47.45 -10.53
C GLY A 104 17.98 -46.29 -11.10
N LYS A 105 18.88 -46.55 -12.05
CA LYS A 105 19.72 -45.54 -12.70
C LYS A 105 18.90 -44.64 -13.63
N VAL A 106 19.28 -43.36 -13.71
CA VAL A 106 18.68 -42.44 -14.68
C VAL A 106 18.99 -42.91 -16.10
N LEU A 107 17.99 -42.86 -16.98
CA LEU A 107 18.01 -43.30 -18.39
C LEU A 107 18.83 -42.35 -19.28
N LEU A 108 20.06 -42.03 -18.86
CA LEU A 108 21.05 -41.27 -19.60
C LEU A 108 22.27 -42.14 -19.89
N THR A 109 22.87 -41.95 -21.06
CA THR A 109 24.14 -42.60 -21.39
C THR A 109 25.28 -42.05 -20.50
N PRO A 110 26.39 -42.80 -20.32
CA PRO A 110 27.50 -42.35 -19.49
C PRO A 110 28.10 -41.01 -19.93
N SER A 111 28.20 -40.76 -21.24
CA SER A 111 28.70 -39.49 -21.79
C SER A 111 27.77 -38.31 -21.45
N GLU A 112 26.46 -38.53 -21.47
CA GLU A 112 25.47 -37.51 -21.12
C GLU A 112 25.46 -37.21 -19.63
N LYS A 113 25.63 -38.23 -18.78
CA LYS A 113 25.75 -38.02 -17.32
C LYS A 113 26.94 -37.15 -17.00
N GLU A 114 28.10 -37.42 -17.59
CA GLU A 114 29.31 -36.63 -17.34
C GLU A 114 29.14 -35.17 -17.78
N HIS A 115 28.52 -34.97 -18.95
CA HIS A 115 28.20 -33.64 -19.46
C HIS A 115 27.26 -32.86 -18.52
N PHE A 116 26.15 -33.46 -18.11
CA PHE A 116 25.20 -32.79 -17.21
C PHE A 116 25.75 -32.58 -15.80
N LYS A 117 26.56 -33.51 -15.31
CA LYS A 117 27.21 -33.40 -14.00
C LYS A 117 28.11 -32.18 -13.92
N THR A 118 28.95 -31.97 -14.94
CA THR A 118 29.83 -30.80 -15.04
C THR A 118 29.03 -29.49 -14.99
N ILE A 119 27.95 -29.42 -15.78
CA ILE A 119 27.09 -28.23 -15.85
C ILE A 119 26.39 -27.98 -14.51
N LEU A 120 25.85 -29.02 -13.87
CA LEU A 120 25.17 -28.90 -12.58
C LEU A 120 26.12 -28.42 -11.48
N GLU A 121 27.32 -28.99 -11.39
CA GLU A 121 28.31 -28.59 -10.39
C GLU A 121 28.80 -27.16 -10.58
N GLU A 122 28.91 -26.68 -11.83
CA GLU A 122 29.27 -25.29 -12.13
C GLU A 122 28.17 -24.32 -11.67
N HIS A 123 26.92 -24.60 -12.03
CA HIS A 123 25.79 -23.76 -11.62
C HIS A 123 25.59 -23.77 -10.09
N MET A 124 25.76 -24.91 -9.44
CA MET A 124 25.70 -25.01 -7.97
C MET A 124 26.82 -24.21 -7.31
N ARG A 125 28.05 -24.24 -7.85
CA ARG A 125 29.17 -23.41 -7.37
C ARG A 125 28.90 -21.92 -7.50
N ASN A 126 28.22 -21.51 -8.57
CA ASN A 126 27.86 -20.12 -8.82
C ASN A 126 26.56 -19.68 -8.09
N GLY A 127 25.86 -20.60 -7.41
CA GLY A 127 24.57 -20.31 -6.76
C GLY A 127 23.42 -20.04 -7.74
N GLU A 128 23.51 -20.56 -8.95
CA GLU A 128 22.53 -20.38 -10.02
C GLU A 128 21.36 -21.38 -9.95
N ASP A 129 20.21 -21.04 -10.55
CA ASP A 129 19.03 -21.91 -10.56
C ASP A 129 19.21 -23.13 -11.49
N ILE A 130 19.33 -24.31 -10.88
CA ILE A 130 19.47 -25.60 -11.57
C ILE A 130 18.16 -26.17 -12.13
N SER A 131 17.00 -25.59 -11.80
CA SER A 131 15.68 -26.14 -12.18
C SER A 131 15.50 -26.30 -13.68
N ARG A 132 16.12 -25.41 -14.48
CA ARG A 132 16.07 -25.50 -15.95
C ARG A 132 16.85 -26.69 -16.49
N ILE A 133 17.99 -27.01 -15.87
CA ILE A 133 18.85 -28.13 -16.27
C ILE A 133 18.18 -29.44 -15.91
N ILE A 134 17.63 -29.56 -14.69
CA ILE A 134 16.88 -30.74 -14.24
C ILE A 134 15.69 -31.04 -15.17
N LYS A 135 14.96 -30.00 -15.61
CA LYS A 135 13.89 -30.16 -16.62
C LYS A 135 14.41 -30.71 -17.95
N LYS A 136 15.59 -30.27 -18.41
CA LYS A 136 16.22 -30.82 -19.62
C LYS A 136 16.61 -32.28 -19.43
N ILE A 137 17.12 -32.64 -18.25
CA ILE A 137 17.46 -34.03 -17.90
C ILE A 137 16.23 -34.92 -17.97
N HIS A 138 15.11 -34.58 -17.31
CA HIS A 138 13.88 -35.37 -17.37
C HIS A 138 13.26 -35.47 -18.78
N LEU A 139 13.49 -34.48 -19.65
CA LEU A 139 13.03 -34.54 -21.04
C LEU A 139 13.88 -35.50 -21.87
N LYS A 140 15.19 -35.55 -21.60
CA LYS A 140 16.15 -36.36 -22.35
C LYS A 140 16.25 -37.80 -21.86
N ALA A 141 16.06 -38.02 -20.56
CA ALA A 141 16.08 -39.33 -19.92
C ALA A 141 14.78 -40.13 -20.20
N LYS A 142 14.53 -40.45 -21.48
CA LYS A 142 13.34 -41.20 -21.94
C LYS A 142 13.73 -42.27 -22.97
N ASN A 143 14.82 -42.97 -22.70
CA ASN A 143 15.24 -44.07 -23.57
C ASN A 143 14.30 -45.26 -23.39
N GLU A 144 13.83 -45.82 -24.51
CA GLU A 144 12.95 -47.02 -24.52
C GLU A 144 13.65 -48.24 -23.93
N THR A 145 14.97 -48.31 -24.05
CA THR A 145 15.82 -49.36 -23.47
C THR A 145 16.80 -48.76 -22.48
N CYS A 146 16.95 -49.40 -21.31
CA CYS A 146 17.89 -48.94 -20.29
C CYS A 146 19.36 -49.08 -20.76
N PRO A 147 20.19 -48.02 -20.73
CA PRO A 147 21.60 -48.08 -21.14
C PRO A 147 22.52 -48.92 -20.23
N TYR A 148 22.00 -49.47 -19.12
CA TYR A 148 22.80 -50.15 -18.09
C TYR A 148 22.41 -51.62 -17.87
N CYS A 149 21.13 -51.96 -18.04
CA CYS A 149 20.63 -53.32 -17.81
C CYS A 149 19.78 -53.85 -18.97
N ASP A 150 19.70 -53.12 -20.09
CA ASP A 150 18.99 -53.48 -21.33
C ASP A 150 17.49 -53.79 -21.17
N VAL A 151 16.89 -53.38 -20.06
CA VAL A 151 15.45 -53.56 -19.77
C VAL A 151 14.62 -52.53 -20.54
N GLU A 152 13.58 -53.00 -21.23
CA GLU A 152 12.57 -52.15 -21.89
C GLU A 152 11.72 -51.38 -20.87
N GLN A 153 11.54 -50.08 -21.14
CA GLN A 153 10.75 -49.16 -20.33
C GLN A 153 9.39 -48.92 -21.00
N GLU A 154 8.32 -48.96 -20.21
CA GLU A 154 6.98 -48.61 -20.67
C GLU A 154 6.69 -47.13 -20.43
N ASP A 155 5.71 -46.57 -21.15
CA ASP A 155 5.31 -45.18 -20.94
C ASP A 155 4.56 -45.03 -19.61
N ILE A 156 5.05 -44.11 -18.77
CA ILE A 156 4.47 -43.80 -17.47
C ILE A 156 3.63 -42.53 -17.59
N LYS A 157 2.33 -42.66 -17.29
CA LYS A 157 1.35 -41.58 -17.27
C LYS A 157 0.91 -41.29 -15.85
N ILE A 158 0.52 -40.04 -15.60
CA ILE A 158 -0.10 -39.62 -14.34
C ILE A 158 -1.57 -39.33 -14.61
N ASP A 159 -2.44 -40.02 -13.88
CA ASP A 159 -3.86 -39.70 -13.79
C ASP A 159 -4.11 -38.91 -12.50
N LYS A 160 -4.54 -37.66 -12.65
CA LYS A 160 -4.59 -36.70 -11.54
C LYS A 160 -5.68 -37.11 -10.54
N PRO A 161 -5.44 -37.01 -9.22
CA PRO A 161 -4.38 -36.20 -8.58
C PRO A 161 -3.04 -36.92 -8.30
N VAL A 162 -3.02 -38.25 -8.13
CA VAL A 162 -1.83 -39.00 -7.66
C VAL A 162 -1.63 -40.38 -8.30
N SER A 163 -2.58 -40.85 -9.13
CA SER A 163 -2.54 -42.19 -9.70
C SER A 163 -1.48 -42.27 -10.80
N ILE A 164 -0.64 -43.31 -10.78
CA ILE A 164 0.42 -43.50 -11.79
C ILE A 164 0.12 -44.79 -12.56
N VAL A 165 0.13 -44.69 -13.88
CA VAL A 165 -0.17 -45.80 -14.80
C VAL A 165 1.05 -46.07 -15.67
N GLU A 166 1.56 -47.29 -15.65
CA GLU A 166 2.62 -47.78 -16.53
C GLU A 166 1.96 -48.63 -17.62
N GLY A 167 2.01 -48.18 -18.88
CA GLY A 167 1.28 -48.81 -19.97
C GLY A 167 -0.24 -48.83 -19.71
N ASN A 168 -0.76 -50.01 -19.33
CA ASN A 168 -2.16 -50.22 -18.93
C ASN A 168 -2.32 -50.65 -17.45
N TYR A 169 -1.22 -50.73 -16.69
CA TYR A 169 -1.20 -51.18 -15.30
C TYR A 169 -1.11 -49.99 -14.33
N LYS A 170 -2.01 -49.93 -13.35
CA LYS A 170 -1.98 -48.89 -12.29
C LYS A 170 -1.00 -49.32 -11.20
N LEU A 171 0.08 -48.58 -11.04
CA LEU A 171 1.07 -48.83 -9.99
C LEU A 171 0.46 -48.52 -8.62
N THR A 172 0.66 -49.44 -7.68
CA THR A 172 0.32 -49.25 -6.27
C THR A 172 1.33 -48.33 -5.59
N SER A 173 0.93 -47.66 -4.50
CA SER A 173 1.84 -46.80 -3.74
C SER A 173 3.02 -47.58 -3.12
N ASN A 174 2.88 -48.90 -2.92
CA ASN A 174 3.99 -49.77 -2.50
C ASN A 174 5.04 -49.88 -3.61
N GLU A 175 4.61 -50.27 -4.82
CA GLU A 175 5.52 -50.46 -5.96
C GLU A 175 6.22 -49.16 -6.33
N VAL A 176 5.51 -48.03 -6.28
CA VAL A 176 6.10 -46.71 -6.47
C VAL A 176 7.20 -46.45 -5.44
N ARG A 177 6.95 -46.75 -4.17
CA ARG A 177 7.93 -46.56 -3.10
C ARG A 177 9.16 -47.46 -3.27
N GLU A 178 8.96 -48.73 -3.60
CA GLU A 178 10.05 -49.69 -3.85
C GLU A 178 10.95 -49.22 -5.00
N ARG A 179 10.35 -48.75 -6.10
CA ARG A 179 11.12 -48.19 -7.23
C ARG A 179 11.92 -46.95 -6.84
N LEU A 180 11.35 -46.07 -6.02
CA LEU A 180 12.03 -44.87 -5.54
C LEU A 180 13.18 -45.21 -4.57
N GLU A 181 13.02 -46.24 -3.75
CA GLU A 181 14.03 -46.72 -2.80
C GLU A 181 15.22 -47.41 -3.52
N ASN A 182 14.97 -48.03 -4.68
CA ASN A 182 15.98 -48.66 -5.52
C ASN A 182 16.92 -47.66 -6.24
N ILE A 183 16.64 -46.35 -6.20
CA ILE A 183 17.47 -45.32 -6.86
C ILE A 183 18.77 -45.11 -6.05
N PRO A 184 19.95 -45.32 -6.65
CA PRO A 184 21.24 -45.04 -5.98
C PRO A 184 21.41 -43.55 -5.66
N GLU A 185 22.06 -43.23 -4.53
CA GLU A 185 22.30 -41.84 -4.11
C GLU A 185 23.12 -41.02 -5.13
N GLU A 186 24.00 -41.69 -5.88
CA GLU A 186 24.78 -41.07 -6.97
C GLU A 186 23.90 -40.47 -8.07
N GLU A 187 22.67 -40.96 -8.20
CA GLU A 187 21.72 -40.52 -9.22
C GLU A 187 20.88 -39.31 -8.75
N TYR A 188 20.87 -38.98 -7.46
CA TYR A 188 20.00 -37.96 -6.87
C TYR A 188 20.22 -36.57 -7.48
N ILE A 189 21.47 -36.25 -7.82
CA ILE A 189 21.83 -34.98 -8.46
C ILE A 189 21.13 -34.78 -9.82
N PHE A 190 20.94 -35.85 -10.59
CA PHE A 190 20.33 -35.78 -11.92
C PHE A 190 18.81 -35.66 -11.87
N ILE A 191 18.18 -36.18 -10.81
CA ILE A 191 16.74 -36.07 -10.57
C ILE A 191 16.36 -34.88 -9.69
N GLY A 192 17.34 -34.05 -9.31
CA GLY A 192 17.11 -32.81 -8.57
C GLY A 192 16.80 -33.01 -7.08
N ILE A 193 17.33 -34.07 -6.47
CA ILE A 193 17.18 -34.36 -5.03
C ILE A 193 18.50 -34.08 -4.32
N ASN A 194 18.42 -33.37 -3.19
CA ASN A 194 19.56 -33.18 -2.30
C ASN A 194 19.61 -34.31 -1.26
N LYS A 195 20.64 -35.15 -1.34
CA LYS A 195 20.86 -36.32 -0.48
C LYS A 195 20.90 -36.02 1.02
N ASP A 196 21.33 -34.82 1.41
CA ASP A 196 21.53 -34.48 2.82
C ASP A 196 20.20 -34.19 3.54
N VAL A 197 19.16 -33.82 2.79
CA VAL A 197 17.89 -33.30 3.35
C VAL A 197 16.64 -34.02 2.84
N ALA A 198 16.75 -34.85 1.80
CA ALA A 198 15.61 -35.56 1.23
C ALA A 198 16.03 -36.87 0.55
N ARG A 199 15.20 -37.90 0.70
CA ARG A 199 15.24 -39.11 -0.14
C ARG A 199 13.96 -39.24 -0.96
N PRO A 200 14.03 -39.80 -2.19
CA PRO A 200 12.88 -39.90 -3.09
C PRO A 200 11.71 -40.68 -2.47
N GLU A 201 11.99 -41.78 -1.77
CA GLU A 201 10.96 -42.63 -1.19
C GLU A 201 10.18 -41.97 -0.03
N TRP A 202 10.69 -40.88 0.55
CA TRP A 202 9.98 -40.11 1.58
C TRP A 202 8.80 -39.31 1.01
N MET A 203 8.72 -39.15 -0.32
CA MET A 203 7.54 -38.59 -0.98
C MET A 203 6.32 -39.53 -0.89
N VAL A 204 6.54 -40.82 -0.58
CA VAL A 204 5.49 -41.79 -0.24
C VAL A 204 5.45 -41.99 1.28
N LEU A 205 4.40 -41.48 1.89
CA LEU A 205 4.26 -41.42 3.34
C LEU A 205 3.99 -42.80 3.92
N THR A 206 4.82 -43.20 4.88
CA THR A 206 4.56 -44.37 5.75
C THR A 206 4.09 -43.96 7.14
N VAL A 207 4.41 -42.73 7.55
CA VAL A 207 4.05 -42.13 8.83
C VAL A 207 3.56 -40.71 8.59
N LEU A 208 2.45 -40.34 9.22
CA LEU A 208 1.90 -38.99 9.19
C LEU A 208 2.20 -38.28 10.52
N PRO A 209 2.85 -37.10 10.53
CA PRO A 209 2.98 -36.30 11.73
C PRO A 209 1.63 -35.66 12.08
N VAL A 210 1.18 -35.85 13.32
CA VAL A 210 -0.04 -35.23 13.85
C VAL A 210 0.33 -33.89 14.47
N PRO A 211 -0.25 -32.77 13.99
CA PRO A 211 0.08 -31.46 14.53
C PRO A 211 -0.39 -31.31 15.99
N PRO A 212 0.34 -30.52 16.79
CA PRO A 212 -0.01 -30.24 18.18
C PRO A 212 -1.43 -29.70 18.36
N VAL A 213 -1.99 -29.88 19.56
CA VAL A 213 -3.31 -29.34 19.92
C VAL A 213 -3.34 -27.81 19.86
N THR A 214 -2.22 -27.14 20.15
CA THR A 214 -2.08 -25.69 20.07
C THR A 214 -2.28 -25.12 18.65
N VAL A 215 -2.11 -25.95 17.61
CA VAL A 215 -2.35 -25.59 16.19
C VAL A 215 -3.78 -25.93 15.74
N ARG A 216 -4.48 -26.78 16.51
CA ARG A 216 -5.85 -27.25 16.27
C ARG A 216 -6.76 -26.95 17.46
N PRO A 217 -6.92 -25.67 17.86
CA PRO A 217 -7.73 -25.32 19.00
C PRO A 217 -9.21 -25.63 18.73
N SER A 218 -9.91 -26.18 19.72
CA SER A 218 -11.37 -26.26 19.70
C SER A 218 -11.98 -24.90 20.07
N ILE A 219 -13.13 -24.59 19.50
CA ILE A 219 -13.89 -23.38 19.79
C ILE A 219 -15.13 -23.79 20.57
N THR A 220 -15.33 -23.23 21.76
CA THR A 220 -16.60 -23.35 22.46
C THR A 220 -17.61 -22.36 21.88
N LEU A 221 -18.73 -22.89 21.39
CA LEU A 221 -19.85 -22.08 20.93
C LEU A 221 -20.59 -21.46 22.12
N GLU A 222 -21.40 -20.43 21.87
CA GLU A 222 -22.23 -19.79 22.91
C GLU A 222 -23.21 -20.78 23.58
N THR A 223 -23.58 -21.85 22.87
CA THR A 223 -24.38 -22.97 23.38
C THR A 223 -23.66 -23.86 24.39
N GLY A 224 -22.35 -23.63 24.61
CA GLY A 224 -21.50 -24.47 25.45
C GLY A 224 -20.94 -25.71 24.75
N GLU A 225 -21.37 -26.01 23.53
CA GLU A 225 -20.85 -27.13 22.73
C GLU A 225 -19.45 -26.83 22.17
N ARG A 226 -18.58 -27.83 22.15
CA ARG A 226 -17.25 -27.74 21.54
C ARG A 226 -17.35 -28.00 20.03
N SER A 227 -16.94 -27.03 19.24
CA SER A 227 -16.71 -27.18 17.80
C SER A 227 -15.22 -27.47 17.57
N GLU A 228 -14.95 -28.65 17.05
CA GLU A 228 -13.58 -29.10 16.76
C GLU A 228 -13.01 -28.42 15.51
N ASP A 229 -11.68 -28.35 15.48
CA ASP A 229 -10.95 -27.78 14.35
C ASP A 229 -11.08 -28.65 13.07
N ASP A 230 -11.15 -28.00 11.91
CA ASP A 230 -11.27 -28.69 10.61
C ASP A 230 -10.16 -29.74 10.36
N LEU A 231 -8.93 -29.51 10.87
CA LEU A 231 -7.85 -30.50 10.77
C LEU A 231 -8.10 -31.69 11.70
N THR A 232 -8.64 -31.45 12.90
CA THR A 232 -9.01 -32.54 13.83
C THR A 232 -10.04 -33.45 13.18
N HIS A 233 -11.10 -32.88 12.59
CA HIS A 233 -12.11 -33.66 11.86
C HIS A 233 -11.50 -34.56 10.78
N LYS A 234 -10.55 -34.04 9.99
CA LYS A 234 -9.92 -34.82 8.94
C LYS A 234 -8.98 -35.90 9.46
N LEU A 235 -8.26 -35.63 10.56
CA LEU A 235 -7.41 -36.61 11.22
C LEU A 235 -8.23 -37.76 11.83
N VAL A 236 -9.44 -37.48 12.35
CA VAL A 236 -10.39 -38.51 12.81
C VAL A 236 -10.73 -39.46 11.67
N ASP A 237 -11.08 -38.93 10.49
CA ASP A 237 -11.39 -39.76 9.32
C ASP A 237 -10.20 -40.61 8.89
N ILE A 238 -9.00 -40.02 8.83
CA ILE A 238 -7.76 -40.73 8.48
C ILE A 238 -7.53 -41.90 9.46
N LEU A 239 -7.66 -41.67 10.76
CA LEU A 239 -7.49 -42.72 11.78
C LEU A 239 -8.51 -43.84 11.62
N ARG A 240 -9.80 -43.51 11.45
CA ARG A 240 -10.88 -44.51 11.30
C ARG A 240 -10.66 -45.41 10.09
N ILE A 241 -10.35 -44.83 8.93
CA ILE A 241 -10.10 -45.62 7.71
C ILE A 241 -8.81 -46.41 7.82
N ASN A 242 -7.76 -45.84 8.42
CA ASN A 242 -6.49 -46.55 8.62
C ASN A 242 -6.62 -47.76 9.57
N GLN A 243 -7.41 -47.63 10.65
CA GLN A 243 -7.74 -48.74 11.54
C GLN A 243 -8.55 -49.81 10.81
N ARG A 244 -9.61 -49.41 10.10
CA ARG A 244 -10.46 -50.33 9.34
C ARG A 244 -9.67 -51.09 8.28
N LEU A 245 -8.77 -50.42 7.57
CA LEU A 245 -7.86 -51.04 6.60
C LEU A 245 -6.98 -52.10 7.27
N LYS A 246 -6.39 -51.77 8.42
CA LYS A 246 -5.55 -52.68 9.19
C LYS A 246 -6.32 -53.92 9.65
N GLU A 247 -7.50 -53.74 10.24
CA GLU A 247 -8.35 -54.84 10.74
C GLU A 247 -8.81 -55.77 9.61
N ASN A 248 -9.21 -55.22 8.45
CA ASN A 248 -9.65 -56.03 7.31
C ASN A 248 -8.48 -56.81 6.69
N MET A 249 -7.27 -56.24 6.68
CA MET A 249 -6.08 -56.95 6.24
C MET A 249 -5.73 -58.11 7.19
N GLU A 250 -5.78 -57.89 8.50
CA GLU A 250 -5.51 -58.93 9.51
C GLU A 250 -6.59 -60.03 9.49
N ALA A 251 -7.84 -59.69 9.18
CA ALA A 251 -8.96 -60.62 9.03
C ALA A 251 -8.96 -61.41 7.71
N GLY A 252 -8.00 -61.15 6.79
CA GLY A 252 -7.92 -61.85 5.50
C GLY A 252 -9.00 -61.47 4.50
N ALA A 253 -9.47 -60.21 4.51
CA ALA A 253 -10.49 -59.73 3.58
C ALA A 253 -10.02 -59.80 2.10
N PRO A 254 -10.96 -59.96 1.14
CA PRO A 254 -10.65 -59.92 -0.29
C PRO A 254 -9.88 -58.66 -0.73
N GLN A 255 -8.97 -58.83 -1.69
CA GLN A 255 -8.08 -57.75 -2.17
C GLN A 255 -8.83 -56.50 -2.64
N LEU A 256 -9.96 -56.66 -3.34
CA LEU A 256 -10.81 -55.55 -3.78
C LEU A 256 -11.25 -54.64 -2.62
N ILE A 257 -11.61 -55.22 -1.46
CA ILE A 257 -12.04 -54.44 -0.28
C ILE A 257 -10.85 -53.68 0.32
N VAL A 258 -9.67 -54.31 0.33
CA VAL A 258 -8.44 -53.69 0.83
C VAL A 258 -8.02 -52.53 -0.08
N GLU A 259 -8.13 -52.69 -1.40
CA GLU A 259 -7.85 -51.66 -2.39
C GLU A 259 -8.82 -50.48 -2.26
N ASP A 260 -10.13 -50.72 -2.15
CA ASP A 260 -11.14 -49.66 -1.95
C ASP A 260 -10.87 -48.85 -0.66
N LEU A 261 -10.56 -49.53 0.45
CA LEU A 261 -10.21 -48.86 1.72
C LEU A 261 -8.90 -48.09 1.61
N TRP A 262 -7.93 -48.58 0.83
CA TRP A 262 -6.66 -47.90 0.59
C TRP A 262 -6.86 -46.64 -0.27
N GLU A 263 -7.68 -46.69 -1.33
CA GLU A 263 -8.04 -45.52 -2.13
C GLU A 263 -8.80 -44.48 -1.30
N LEU A 264 -9.69 -44.93 -0.41
CA LEU A 264 -10.38 -44.04 0.52
C LEU A 264 -9.41 -43.37 1.51
N LEU A 265 -8.44 -44.12 2.04
CA LEU A 265 -7.38 -43.56 2.88
C LEU A 265 -6.55 -42.51 2.12
N GLN A 266 -6.19 -42.81 0.86
CA GLN A 266 -5.49 -41.88 -0.04
C GLN A 266 -6.31 -40.60 -0.24
N TYR A 267 -7.63 -40.69 -0.44
CA TYR A 267 -8.53 -39.54 -0.52
C TYR A 267 -8.51 -38.69 0.76
N HIS A 268 -8.61 -39.31 1.94
CA HIS A 268 -8.59 -38.58 3.21
C HIS A 268 -7.24 -37.87 3.46
N VAL A 269 -6.13 -38.48 3.06
CA VAL A 269 -4.80 -37.85 3.17
C VAL A 269 -4.63 -36.72 2.15
N ILE A 270 -5.10 -36.89 0.91
CA ILE A 270 -5.05 -35.81 -0.09
C ILE A 270 -5.80 -34.58 0.42
N THR A 271 -7.06 -34.76 0.84
CA THR A 271 -7.90 -33.64 1.32
C THR A 271 -7.39 -33.02 2.62
N TYR A 272 -6.62 -33.75 3.44
CA TYR A 272 -5.91 -33.20 4.61
C TYR A 272 -4.78 -32.25 4.24
N PHE A 273 -4.00 -32.56 3.20
CA PHE A 273 -2.95 -31.66 2.73
C PHE A 273 -3.51 -30.51 1.88
N ASP A 274 -4.37 -30.83 0.91
CA ASP A 274 -5.01 -29.84 0.04
C ASP A 274 -6.45 -30.26 -0.32
N ASN A 275 -7.43 -29.61 0.30
CA ASN A 275 -8.85 -29.88 0.07
C ASN A 275 -9.40 -29.26 -1.24
N GLU A 276 -8.57 -28.49 -1.96
CA GLU A 276 -8.88 -27.90 -3.27
C GLU A 276 -8.06 -28.57 -4.39
N ALA A 277 -7.50 -29.75 -4.12
CA ALA A 277 -6.78 -30.53 -5.11
C ALA A 277 -7.65 -30.83 -6.34
N SER A 278 -7.08 -30.66 -7.53
CA SER A 278 -7.77 -30.90 -8.80
C SER A 278 -8.14 -32.37 -8.96
N GLY A 279 -9.38 -32.65 -9.39
CA GLY A 279 -9.88 -34.01 -9.58
C GLY A 279 -10.37 -34.70 -8.30
N VAL A 280 -10.38 -34.01 -7.16
CA VAL A 280 -10.82 -34.57 -5.87
C VAL A 280 -12.05 -33.83 -5.37
N PRO A 281 -13.12 -34.53 -4.95
CA PRO A 281 -14.28 -33.86 -4.37
C PRO A 281 -13.89 -33.22 -3.01
N PRO A 282 -14.22 -31.94 -2.77
CA PRO A 282 -13.87 -31.30 -1.51
C PRO A 282 -14.58 -31.97 -0.32
N ALA A 283 -13.81 -32.30 0.72
CA ALA A 283 -14.36 -32.76 1.99
C ALA A 283 -15.12 -31.61 2.67
N ARG A 284 -16.35 -31.90 3.11
CA ARG A 284 -17.26 -30.92 3.72
C ARG A 284 -17.61 -31.34 5.14
N HIS A 285 -17.86 -30.35 5.97
CA HIS A 285 -18.51 -30.54 7.27
C HIS A 285 -19.97 -30.98 7.06
N ARG A 286 -20.62 -31.51 8.11
CA ARG A 286 -22.06 -31.90 8.07
C ARG A 286 -22.99 -30.73 7.69
N SER A 287 -22.55 -29.50 7.90
CA SER A 287 -23.25 -28.27 7.50
C SER A 287 -23.12 -27.93 6.01
N GLY A 288 -22.38 -28.71 5.23
CA GLY A 288 -22.11 -28.45 3.81
C GLY A 288 -20.93 -27.49 3.55
N ARG A 289 -20.36 -26.86 4.58
CA ARG A 289 -19.17 -26.00 4.47
C ARG A 289 -17.92 -26.81 4.09
N PRO A 290 -17.14 -26.45 3.06
CA PRO A 290 -15.83 -27.05 2.78
C PRO A 290 -14.87 -26.87 3.97
N LEU A 291 -14.11 -27.91 4.30
CA LEU A 291 -13.11 -27.86 5.36
C LEU A 291 -11.88 -27.04 4.91
N LYS A 292 -11.32 -26.20 5.80
CA LYS A 292 -10.07 -25.46 5.58
C LYS A 292 -8.88 -26.24 6.14
N THR A 293 -8.20 -26.98 5.26
CA THR A 293 -7.04 -27.81 5.64
C THR A 293 -5.70 -27.09 5.44
N LEU A 294 -4.57 -27.80 5.39
CA LEU A 294 -3.24 -27.19 5.50
C LEU A 294 -2.95 -26.18 4.38
N ALA A 295 -3.21 -26.53 3.12
CA ALA A 295 -3.00 -25.65 1.99
C ALA A 295 -3.82 -24.34 2.10
N GLN A 296 -5.10 -24.44 2.45
CA GLN A 296 -6.01 -23.29 2.57
C GLN A 296 -5.61 -22.37 3.73
N ARG A 297 -5.02 -22.92 4.81
CA ARG A 297 -4.49 -22.10 5.92
C ARG A 297 -3.29 -21.26 5.50
N LEU A 298 -2.48 -21.75 4.56
CA LEU A 298 -1.28 -21.05 4.10
C LEU A 298 -1.57 -20.11 2.92
N LYS A 299 -2.37 -20.57 1.95
CA LYS A 299 -2.72 -19.87 0.71
C LYS A 299 -3.84 -18.84 0.92
N GLY A 300 -4.03 -17.98 -0.09
CA GLY A 300 -5.15 -17.03 -0.13
C GLY A 300 -4.88 -15.69 0.57
N LYS A 301 -5.89 -14.81 0.56
CA LYS A 301 -5.80 -13.46 1.15
C LYS A 301 -5.79 -13.49 2.69
N GLU A 302 -6.59 -14.39 3.27
CA GLU A 302 -6.68 -14.60 4.72
C GLU A 302 -5.70 -15.66 5.25
N GLY A 303 -4.90 -16.27 4.36
CA GLY A 303 -3.90 -17.26 4.75
C GLY A 303 -2.80 -16.68 5.64
N ARG A 304 -2.13 -17.55 6.39
CA ARG A 304 -1.11 -17.19 7.40
C ARG A 304 -0.03 -16.26 6.85
N PHE A 305 0.47 -16.51 5.64
CA PHE A 305 1.52 -15.67 5.04
C PHE A 305 1.09 -14.21 4.89
N ARG A 306 -0.12 -13.96 4.37
CA ARG A 306 -0.58 -12.60 4.08
C ARG A 306 -1.19 -11.90 5.29
N SER A 307 -1.91 -12.64 6.13
CA SER A 307 -2.71 -12.08 7.23
C SER A 307 -1.98 -12.05 8.57
N ASN A 308 -0.98 -12.93 8.76
CA ASN A 308 -0.31 -13.08 10.04
C ASN A 308 1.22 -12.99 9.99
N LEU A 309 1.87 -13.05 8.83
CA LEU A 309 3.32 -12.92 8.73
C LEU A 309 3.71 -11.59 8.09
N ALA A 310 3.33 -11.37 6.82
CA ALA A 310 3.63 -10.14 6.10
C ALA A 310 2.90 -8.91 6.66
N GLY A 311 1.72 -9.10 7.24
CA GLY A 311 0.96 -8.08 7.95
C GLY A 311 0.40 -8.65 9.25
N LYS A 312 0.33 -7.82 10.29
CA LYS A 312 -0.27 -8.16 11.59
C LYS A 312 -1.04 -6.95 12.12
N ARG A 313 -1.99 -7.20 13.01
CA ARG A 313 -2.52 -6.15 13.89
C ARG A 313 -1.46 -5.81 14.93
N VAL A 314 -1.32 -4.53 15.21
CA VAL A 314 -0.32 -4.01 16.16
C VAL A 314 -1.02 -3.36 17.36
N ASN A 315 -0.37 -3.40 18.51
CA ASN A 315 -0.79 -2.68 19.71
C ASN A 315 -0.31 -1.22 19.66
N PHE A 316 -0.69 -0.42 20.66
CA PHE A 316 -0.27 0.99 20.82
C PHE A 316 -0.58 1.84 19.58
N SER A 317 -1.80 1.67 19.08
CA SER A 317 -2.35 2.40 17.94
C SER A 317 -3.71 3.01 18.28
N ALA A 318 -4.08 4.06 17.56
CA ALA A 318 -5.37 4.72 17.67
C ALA A 318 -5.85 5.16 16.28
N ARG A 319 -7.17 5.29 16.11
CA ARG A 319 -7.82 5.75 14.88
C ARG A 319 -8.98 6.67 15.23
N THR A 320 -9.06 7.83 14.58
CA THR A 320 -10.19 8.75 14.68
C THR A 320 -10.24 9.67 13.46
N VAL A 321 -11.32 10.44 13.34
CA VAL A 321 -11.53 11.48 12.33
C VAL A 321 -10.50 12.58 12.47
N ILE A 322 -10.08 13.17 11.34
CA ILE A 322 -9.17 14.32 11.32
C ILE A 322 -9.92 15.65 11.23
N SER A 323 -9.32 16.71 11.76
CA SER A 323 -9.80 18.10 11.64
C SER A 323 -8.63 19.04 11.32
N PRO A 324 -8.86 20.13 10.57
CA PRO A 324 -7.80 21.05 10.20
C PRO A 324 -7.40 21.93 11.40
N ASP A 325 -6.10 22.21 11.55
CA ASP A 325 -5.63 23.21 12.52
C ASP A 325 -4.39 23.94 11.97
N PRO A 326 -4.51 25.21 11.51
CA PRO A 326 -3.37 25.98 11.02
C PRO A 326 -2.53 26.61 12.15
N ASN A 327 -2.89 26.43 13.42
CA ASN A 327 -2.20 27.05 14.56
C ASN A 327 -1.12 26.17 15.19
N ILE A 328 -1.08 24.89 14.82
CA ILE A 328 -0.03 23.94 15.17
C ILE A 328 1.10 24.00 14.14
N SER A 329 2.28 23.45 14.46
CA SER A 329 3.36 23.34 13.46
C SER A 329 3.04 22.25 12.42
N ILE A 330 3.61 22.32 11.22
CA ILE A 330 3.51 21.25 10.22
C ILE A 330 3.98 19.87 10.73
N ASN A 331 4.88 19.85 11.71
CA ASN A 331 5.35 18.61 12.33
C ASN A 331 4.45 18.13 13.47
N GLU A 332 3.58 18.99 13.99
CA GLU A 332 2.74 18.66 15.13
C GLU A 332 1.47 17.92 14.69
N LEU A 333 1.07 16.95 15.50
CA LEU A 333 -0.22 16.29 15.41
C LEU A 333 -1.02 16.57 16.67
N GLY A 334 -2.20 17.18 16.52
CA GLY A 334 -3.12 17.35 17.63
C GLY A 334 -3.68 15.99 18.04
N VAL A 335 -3.39 15.54 19.26
CA VAL A 335 -3.85 14.26 19.81
C VAL A 335 -4.89 14.51 20.91
N PRO A 336 -6.08 13.88 20.84
CA PRO A 336 -7.05 13.91 21.91
C PRO A 336 -6.49 13.46 23.26
N GLU A 337 -6.78 14.22 24.32
CA GLU A 337 -6.37 13.87 25.69
C GLU A 337 -6.77 12.44 26.09
N MET A 338 -7.95 11.98 25.65
CA MET A 338 -8.42 10.60 25.91
C MET A 338 -7.49 9.55 25.30
N ILE A 339 -6.95 9.78 24.11
CA ILE A 339 -6.00 8.86 23.46
C ILE A 339 -4.66 8.96 24.16
N ALA A 340 -4.25 10.17 24.56
CA ALA A 340 -2.97 10.39 25.24
C ALA A 340 -2.87 9.69 26.60
N LYS A 341 -3.99 9.50 27.30
CA LYS A 341 -4.07 8.75 28.57
C LYS A 341 -4.02 7.22 28.39
N GLU A 342 -4.60 6.71 27.32
CA GLU A 342 -4.69 5.27 27.05
C GLU A 342 -3.40 4.71 26.45
N VAL A 343 -2.84 5.41 25.46
CA VAL A 343 -1.61 4.96 24.81
C VAL A 343 -0.42 5.46 25.63
N THR A 344 0.53 4.57 25.94
CA THR A 344 1.66 4.89 26.80
C THR A 344 3.01 4.74 26.10
N VAL A 345 3.99 5.46 26.65
CA VAL A 345 5.39 5.42 26.22
C VAL A 345 6.23 4.86 27.38
N PRO A 346 6.96 3.74 27.18
CA PRO A 346 7.83 3.20 28.20
C PRO A 346 9.14 4.01 28.26
N ILE A 347 9.42 4.55 29.44
CA ILE A 347 10.61 5.33 29.75
C ILE A 347 11.41 4.63 30.85
N TYR A 348 12.69 4.38 30.57
CA TYR A 348 13.61 3.89 31.57
C TYR A 348 13.88 4.99 32.60
N VAL A 349 13.76 4.64 33.87
CA VAL A 349 14.11 5.50 34.98
C VAL A 349 15.63 5.58 35.05
N THR A 350 16.12 6.80 35.02
CA THR A 350 17.52 7.18 35.12
C THR A 350 17.67 8.23 36.20
N LYS A 351 18.90 8.57 36.56
CA LYS A 351 19.17 9.63 37.54
C LYS A 351 18.64 11.00 37.09
N TRP A 352 18.51 11.24 35.78
CA TRP A 352 18.11 12.55 35.24
C TRP A 352 16.60 12.77 35.16
N ASN A 353 15.80 11.71 35.01
CA ASN A 353 14.35 11.80 34.80
C ASN A 353 13.52 11.24 35.95
N ILE A 354 14.14 10.75 37.03
CA ILE A 354 13.45 10.10 38.16
C ILE A 354 12.41 11.01 38.82
N ASP A 355 12.71 12.30 38.96
CA ASP A 355 11.80 13.27 39.58
C ASP A 355 10.57 13.54 38.69
N GLU A 356 10.78 13.59 37.38
CA GLU A 356 9.71 13.69 36.39
C GLU A 356 8.82 12.44 36.40
N MET A 357 9.43 11.25 36.48
CA MET A 357 8.69 9.99 36.57
C MET A 357 7.87 9.90 37.86
N LYS A 358 8.44 10.31 39.00
CA LYS A 358 7.73 10.40 40.29
C LYS A 358 6.52 11.34 40.19
N LYS A 359 6.63 12.46 39.47
CA LYS A 359 5.50 13.37 39.21
C LYS A 359 4.38 12.67 38.43
N TYR A 360 4.70 11.93 37.37
CA TYR A 360 3.68 11.20 36.59
C TYR A 360 3.00 10.10 37.38
N ILE A 361 3.75 9.35 38.20
CA ILE A 361 3.18 8.32 39.07
C ILE A 361 2.27 8.94 40.12
N ARG A 362 2.65 10.09 40.69
CA ARG A 362 1.83 10.84 41.66
C ARG A 362 0.48 11.27 41.06
N ASN A 363 0.48 11.70 39.80
CA ASN A 363 -0.72 12.11 39.07
C ASN A 363 -1.67 10.93 38.77
N GLY A 364 -1.16 9.70 38.77
CA GLY A 364 -1.95 8.48 38.55
C GLY A 364 -2.31 8.24 37.08
N SER A 365 -3.26 7.33 36.83
CA SER A 365 -3.73 6.98 35.49
C SER A 365 -4.74 7.97 34.91
N ASP A 366 -5.44 8.74 35.76
CA ASP A 366 -6.63 9.49 35.35
C ASP A 366 -6.30 10.94 34.98
N ASN A 367 -5.25 11.51 35.58
CA ASN A 367 -4.82 12.88 35.32
C ASN A 367 -3.69 12.90 34.29
N HIS A 368 -3.85 13.73 33.26
CA HIS A 368 -2.81 13.94 32.26
C HIS A 368 -1.94 15.15 32.62
N PRO A 369 -0.60 15.08 32.51
CA PRO A 369 0.18 13.88 32.20
C PRO A 369 0.38 12.97 33.43
N GLY A 370 0.15 11.67 33.26
CA GLY A 370 0.22 10.65 34.30
C GLY A 370 0.90 9.35 33.84
N ALA A 371 0.68 8.25 34.56
CA ALA A 371 1.25 6.93 34.23
C ALA A 371 0.31 5.77 34.60
N ASN A 372 0.29 4.74 33.75
CA ASN A 372 -0.62 3.61 33.91
C ASN A 372 0.07 2.38 34.53
N TYR A 373 1.33 2.14 34.17
CA TYR A 373 2.06 0.94 34.60
C TYR A 373 3.52 1.22 34.89
N ILE A 374 4.10 0.35 35.71
CA ILE A 374 5.53 0.32 36.01
C ILE A 374 6.01 -1.11 35.87
N ILE A 375 7.18 -1.28 35.27
CA ILE A 375 7.84 -2.56 35.09
C ILE A 375 9.12 -2.52 35.93
N ARG A 376 9.21 -3.45 36.86
CA ARG A 376 10.39 -3.63 37.71
C ARG A 376 11.53 -4.29 36.91
N PRO A 377 12.78 -4.21 37.39
CA PRO A 377 13.92 -4.91 36.78
C PRO A 377 13.75 -6.43 36.69
N ASP A 378 12.93 -7.03 37.56
CA ASP A 378 12.56 -8.46 37.53
C ASP A 378 11.56 -8.82 36.40
N GLY A 379 11.03 -7.81 35.70
CA GLY A 379 10.05 -7.95 34.61
C GLY A 379 8.59 -7.94 35.08
N ARG A 380 8.32 -7.84 36.39
CA ARG A 380 6.95 -7.78 36.91
C ARG A 380 6.32 -6.42 36.58
N LYS A 381 5.20 -6.46 35.87
CA LYS A 381 4.38 -5.29 35.54
C LYS A 381 3.37 -5.02 36.67
N ILE A 382 3.39 -3.81 37.20
CA ILE A 382 2.52 -3.33 38.28
C ILE A 382 1.68 -2.19 37.71
N ARG A 383 0.38 -2.20 37.98
CA ARG A 383 -0.53 -1.12 37.61
C ARG A 383 -0.51 -0.03 38.68
N VAL A 384 -0.48 1.23 38.25
CA VAL A 384 -0.51 2.38 39.14
C VAL A 384 -1.98 2.64 39.51
N TYR A 385 -2.31 2.47 40.78
CA TYR A 385 -3.60 2.81 41.36
C TYR A 385 -3.40 3.88 42.45
N GLU A 386 -4.47 4.54 42.84
CA GLU A 386 -4.43 5.57 43.89
C GLU A 386 -3.88 5.01 45.22
N GLU A 387 -4.18 3.75 45.53
CA GLU A 387 -3.70 3.04 46.72
C GLU A 387 -2.23 2.63 46.64
N THR A 388 -1.71 2.36 45.44
CA THR A 388 -0.36 1.79 45.26
C THR A 388 0.69 2.84 44.90
N LYS A 389 0.28 4.04 44.48
CA LYS A 389 1.19 5.05 43.93
C LYS A 389 2.27 5.50 44.91
N GLU A 390 1.97 5.68 46.20
CA GLU A 390 2.95 6.13 47.19
C GLU A 390 4.06 5.10 47.38
N THR A 391 3.68 3.84 47.63
CA THR A 391 4.62 2.72 47.81
C THR A 391 5.51 2.54 46.57
N VAL A 392 4.91 2.66 45.39
CA VAL A 392 5.60 2.52 44.12
C VAL A 392 6.60 3.66 43.90
N MET A 393 6.26 4.89 44.28
CA MET A 393 7.16 6.04 44.16
C MET A 393 8.37 5.96 45.10
N GLU A 394 8.19 5.45 46.32
CA GLU A 394 9.27 5.23 47.28
C GLU A 394 10.28 4.19 46.77
N ASN A 395 9.78 3.14 46.15
CA ASN A 395 10.59 2.03 45.61
C ASN A 395 11.16 2.31 44.20
N LEU A 396 10.91 3.49 43.63
CA LEU A 396 11.34 3.81 42.27
C LEU A 396 12.86 4.08 42.26
N GLU A 397 13.59 3.24 41.54
CA GLU A 397 15.04 3.34 41.40
C GLU A 397 15.46 3.29 39.92
N PRO A 398 16.68 3.75 39.57
CA PRO A 398 17.23 3.58 38.22
C PRO A 398 17.19 2.11 37.77
N GLY A 399 16.70 1.87 36.56
CA GLY A 399 16.49 0.53 36.01
C GLY A 399 15.03 0.06 35.99
N TYR A 400 14.13 0.75 36.69
CA TYR A 400 12.68 0.59 36.49
C TYR A 400 12.26 1.18 35.13
N VAL A 401 11.10 0.76 34.63
CA VAL A 401 10.46 1.36 33.44
C VAL A 401 9.08 1.87 33.82
N VAL A 402 8.78 3.11 33.46
CA VAL A 402 7.47 3.74 33.67
C VAL A 402 6.77 3.87 32.32
N GLU A 403 5.57 3.31 32.21
CA GLU A 403 4.67 3.52 31.07
C GLU A 403 3.82 4.76 31.34
N ARG A 404 4.36 5.92 30.96
CA ARG A 404 3.67 7.21 31.11
C ARG A 404 2.71 7.48 29.94
N HIS A 405 1.73 8.35 30.15
CA HIS A 405 0.89 8.92 29.09
C HIS A 405 1.75 9.59 28.01
N LEU A 406 1.21 9.73 26.80
CA LEU A 406 1.80 10.59 25.77
C LEU A 406 1.93 12.02 26.31
N LYS A 407 2.90 12.79 25.83
CA LYS A 407 3.03 14.21 26.16
C LYS A 407 3.45 15.01 24.93
N ASP A 408 3.35 16.33 25.04
CA ASP A 408 3.81 17.23 23.99
C ASP A 408 5.27 16.96 23.60
N GLY A 409 5.54 16.85 22.31
CA GLY A 409 6.86 16.55 21.74
C GLY A 409 7.22 15.06 21.66
N ASP A 410 6.36 14.14 22.10
CA ASP A 410 6.54 12.72 21.81
C ASP A 410 6.42 12.43 20.32
N ILE A 411 7.22 11.50 19.82
CA ILE A 411 7.22 11.12 18.40
C ILE A 411 6.23 9.98 18.17
N VAL A 412 5.31 10.20 17.23
CA VAL A 412 4.31 9.22 16.80
C VAL A 412 4.32 9.09 15.29
N LEU A 413 3.88 7.93 14.80
CA LEU A 413 3.74 7.66 13.38
C LEU A 413 2.30 7.89 12.97
N PHE A 414 2.08 8.78 12.01
CA PHE A 414 0.76 9.12 11.51
C PHE A 414 0.58 8.65 10.08
N ASN A 415 -0.54 7.98 9.82
CA ASN A 415 -0.79 7.25 8.58
C ASN A 415 -2.22 7.42 8.06
N ARG A 416 -2.34 7.66 6.75
CA ARG A 416 -3.61 7.51 6.02
C ARG A 416 -3.56 6.29 5.12
N GLN A 417 -4.66 5.55 5.11
CA GLN A 417 -4.88 4.42 4.20
C GLN A 417 -5.79 4.88 3.06
N PRO A 418 -5.56 4.43 1.81
CA PRO A 418 -4.49 3.54 1.36
C PRO A 418 -3.12 4.23 1.32
N SER A 419 -2.06 3.50 1.67
CA SER A 419 -0.69 4.03 1.65
C SER A 419 -0.05 3.81 0.28
N LEU A 420 -0.12 4.83 -0.57
CA LEU A 420 0.32 4.78 -1.97
C LEU A 420 1.83 4.98 -2.13
N HIS A 421 2.43 5.78 -1.25
CA HIS A 421 3.85 6.08 -1.24
C HIS A 421 4.34 6.23 0.20
N ARG A 422 5.67 6.27 0.41
CA ARG A 422 6.25 6.34 1.76
C ARG A 422 5.72 7.51 2.60
N MET A 423 5.42 8.65 1.95
CA MET A 423 4.93 9.85 2.63
C MET A 423 3.47 9.74 3.12
N SER A 424 2.73 8.68 2.77
CA SER A 424 1.44 8.38 3.39
C SER A 424 1.60 7.92 4.85
N MET A 425 2.83 7.82 5.34
CA MET A 425 3.20 7.47 6.71
C MET A 425 4.43 8.29 7.13
N MET A 426 4.25 9.25 8.05
CA MET A 426 5.32 10.14 8.51
C MET A 426 5.28 10.30 10.03
N ALA A 427 6.40 10.68 10.62
CA ALA A 427 6.52 10.92 12.04
C ALA A 427 6.12 12.37 12.39
N HIS A 428 5.22 12.50 13.36
CA HIS A 428 4.75 13.76 13.92
C HIS A 428 5.13 13.88 15.39
N GLU A 429 5.20 15.12 15.87
CA GLU A 429 5.33 15.47 17.27
C GLU A 429 3.94 15.64 17.89
N VAL A 430 3.68 14.94 18.98
CA VAL A 430 2.40 15.00 19.67
C VAL A 430 2.18 16.39 20.23
N ARG A 431 0.95 16.89 20.08
CA ARG A 431 0.44 18.02 20.83
C ARG A 431 -0.92 17.66 21.42
N VAL A 432 -1.00 17.53 22.73
CA VAL A 432 -2.21 17.06 23.42
C VAL A 432 -3.21 18.20 23.49
N LEU A 433 -4.39 17.98 22.90
CA LEU A 433 -5.44 18.98 22.77
C LEU A 433 -6.79 18.41 23.22
N PRO A 434 -7.72 19.26 23.68
CA PRO A 434 -9.06 18.83 24.03
C PRO A 434 -9.84 18.34 22.80
N TYR A 435 -10.98 17.69 23.06
CA TYR A 435 -11.88 17.05 22.08
C TYR A 435 -11.39 15.68 21.58
N LYS A 436 -11.88 15.22 20.42
CA LYS A 436 -11.87 13.80 20.00
C LYS A 436 -11.29 13.53 18.61
N THR A 437 -10.81 14.55 17.89
CA THR A 437 -10.26 14.42 16.54
C THR A 437 -8.74 14.54 16.55
N PHE A 438 -8.10 13.90 15.56
CA PHE A 438 -6.71 14.23 15.26
C PHE A 438 -6.65 15.57 14.53
N ARG A 439 -5.77 16.48 14.94
CA ARG A 439 -5.63 17.78 14.27
C ARG A 439 -4.41 17.79 13.37
N LEU A 440 -4.60 18.07 12.09
CA LEU A 440 -3.56 18.07 11.08
C LEU A 440 -3.39 19.47 10.50
N HIS A 441 -2.14 19.88 10.31
CA HIS A 441 -1.82 21.10 9.59
C HIS A 441 -2.17 20.98 8.10
N LEU A 442 -2.84 21.99 7.54
CA LEU A 442 -3.36 21.98 6.16
C LEU A 442 -2.28 21.71 5.10
N CYS A 443 -1.08 22.30 5.23
CA CYS A 443 0.03 22.05 4.30
C CYS A 443 0.53 20.59 4.27
N ALA A 444 0.24 19.81 5.31
CA ALA A 444 0.62 18.39 5.38
C ALA A 444 -0.47 17.46 4.81
N CYS A 445 -1.61 17.98 4.33
CA CYS A 445 -2.66 17.17 3.70
C CYS A 445 -2.27 16.52 2.37
N PRO A 446 -1.59 17.22 1.42
CA PRO A 446 -1.22 16.65 0.12
C PRO A 446 -0.48 15.29 0.17
N PRO A 447 0.55 15.06 1.02
CA PRO A 447 1.20 13.75 1.09
C PRO A 447 0.32 12.64 1.68
N TYR A 448 -0.70 12.96 2.46
CA TYR A 448 -1.68 11.97 2.91
C TYR A 448 -2.83 11.80 1.92
N ASN A 449 -2.95 12.72 0.95
CA ASN A 449 -4.13 12.89 0.10
C ASN A 449 -5.41 13.00 0.94
N ALA A 450 -5.32 13.66 2.09
CA ALA A 450 -6.37 13.72 3.10
C ALA A 450 -7.25 14.95 2.92
N ASP A 451 -8.55 14.78 3.13
CA ASP A 451 -9.53 15.86 3.20
C ASP A 451 -10.24 15.85 4.57
N PHE A 452 -11.27 16.67 4.74
CA PHE A 452 -11.95 16.86 6.02
C PHE A 452 -13.46 16.62 5.92
N ASP A 453 -13.90 15.76 5.01
CA ASP A 453 -15.33 15.42 4.82
C ASP A 453 -15.81 14.26 5.73
N GLY A 454 -14.90 13.69 6.53
CA GLY A 454 -15.14 12.50 7.36
C GLY A 454 -13.96 11.54 7.40
N ASP A 455 -12.88 11.84 6.67
CA ASP A 455 -11.63 11.09 6.65
C ASP A 455 -11.09 10.73 8.04
N GLU A 456 -10.67 9.48 8.20
CA GLU A 456 -10.08 8.94 9.41
C GLU A 456 -8.63 8.51 9.18
N MET A 457 -7.76 8.78 10.16
CA MET A 457 -6.34 8.43 10.10
C MET A 457 -5.89 7.63 11.32
N ASN A 458 -4.78 6.91 11.14
CA ASN A 458 -4.20 6.04 12.15
C ASN A 458 -2.97 6.70 12.78
N MET A 459 -2.83 6.56 14.10
CA MET A 459 -1.64 6.94 14.85
C MET A 459 -1.02 5.69 15.50
N HIS A 460 0.29 5.56 15.46
CA HIS A 460 1.04 4.50 16.13
C HIS A 460 2.14 5.10 17.02
N VAL A 461 2.36 4.50 18.19
CA VAL A 461 3.30 5.02 19.19
C VAL A 461 4.51 4.11 19.33
N PHE A 462 5.70 4.66 19.08
CA PHE A 462 6.96 3.94 19.16
C PHE A 462 7.35 3.59 20.61
N GLN A 463 7.56 2.30 20.87
CA GLN A 463 7.82 1.78 22.20
C GLN A 463 9.32 1.77 22.56
N THR A 464 10.22 1.46 21.63
CA THR A 464 11.67 1.42 21.90
C THR A 464 12.30 2.80 21.71
N ALA A 465 13.38 3.08 22.43
CA ALA A 465 14.13 4.33 22.24
C ALA A 465 14.77 4.43 20.85
N GLU A 466 15.27 3.31 20.32
CA GLU A 466 15.84 3.21 18.97
C GLU A 466 14.82 3.60 17.90
N SER A 467 13.61 3.01 17.92
CA SER A 467 12.57 3.34 16.93
C SER A 467 12.08 4.78 17.02
N ARG A 468 11.98 5.35 18.23
CA ARG A 468 11.69 6.78 18.42
C ARG A 468 12.78 7.67 17.80
N SER A 469 14.05 7.33 18.02
CA SER A 469 15.18 8.09 17.51
C SER A 469 15.29 8.01 15.98
N GLU A 470 15.10 6.82 15.42
CA GLU A 470 15.09 6.59 13.98
C GLU A 470 13.96 7.37 13.31
N ALA A 471 12.74 7.27 13.83
CA ALA A 471 11.58 7.98 13.31
C ALA A 471 11.75 9.51 13.39
N LYS A 472 12.28 10.02 14.50
CA LYS A 472 12.56 11.46 14.68
C LYS A 472 13.56 12.00 13.66
N THR A 473 14.54 11.18 13.28
CA THR A 473 15.65 11.60 12.42
C THR A 473 15.30 11.45 10.95
N ILE A 474 14.62 10.37 10.57
CA ILE A 474 14.44 9.98 9.16
C ILE A 474 13.04 10.31 8.66
N MET A 475 12.01 10.19 9.52
CA MET A 475 10.61 10.16 9.09
C MET A 475 9.84 11.44 9.42
N LYS A 476 10.47 12.42 10.06
CA LYS A 476 9.81 13.66 10.51
C LYS A 476 9.28 14.45 9.29
N VAL A 477 8.10 15.05 9.41
CA VAL A 477 7.39 15.70 8.29
C VAL A 477 8.27 16.69 7.50
N GLN A 478 9.00 17.56 8.19
CA GLN A 478 9.90 18.54 7.56
C GLN A 478 10.98 17.90 6.65
N GLU A 479 11.46 16.69 6.97
CA GLU A 479 12.50 15.98 6.19
C GLU A 479 11.93 15.41 4.88
N HIS A 480 10.62 15.53 4.69
CA HIS A 480 9.89 15.06 3.52
C HIS A 480 9.07 16.17 2.87
N ILE A 481 9.52 17.44 2.93
CA ILE A 481 8.89 18.50 2.14
C ILE A 481 9.03 18.20 0.63
N LEU A 482 10.20 17.70 0.20
CA LEU A 482 10.46 17.33 -1.20
C LEU A 482 9.99 15.91 -1.52
N SER A 483 9.30 15.76 -2.66
CA SER A 483 8.78 14.48 -3.14
C SER A 483 9.87 13.63 -3.80
N PRO A 484 10.02 12.34 -3.43
CA PRO A 484 10.94 11.43 -4.11
C PRO A 484 10.53 11.07 -5.54
N ARG A 485 9.30 11.40 -5.95
CA ARG A 485 8.81 11.12 -7.30
C ARG A 485 9.40 12.10 -8.32
N PHE A 486 9.60 13.36 -7.94
CA PHE A 486 9.95 14.41 -8.90
C PHE A 486 10.92 15.48 -8.35
N GLY A 487 11.31 15.50 -7.07
CA GLY A 487 12.33 16.45 -6.59
C GLY A 487 11.84 17.88 -6.36
N GLY A 488 10.55 18.08 -6.10
CA GLY A 488 9.96 19.37 -5.72
C GLY A 488 9.06 19.26 -4.50
N PRO A 489 8.62 20.39 -3.91
CA PRO A 489 7.86 20.40 -2.68
C PRO A 489 6.46 19.80 -2.89
N ILE A 490 6.10 18.77 -2.12
CA ILE A 490 4.72 18.24 -2.05
C ILE A 490 3.98 18.77 -0.82
N ILE A 491 4.71 19.07 0.26
CA ILE A 491 4.16 19.81 1.39
C ILE A 491 4.29 21.29 1.06
N GLY A 492 3.19 22.03 1.07
CA GLY A 492 3.17 23.45 0.69
C GLY A 492 1.82 24.09 0.97
N ALA A 493 1.72 25.39 0.72
CA ALA A 493 0.46 26.13 0.86
C ALA A 493 -0.63 25.60 -0.07
N ILE A 494 -1.87 25.69 0.39
CA ILE A 494 -3.07 25.29 -0.35
C ILE A 494 -4.15 26.36 -0.17
N HIS A 495 -5.04 26.50 -1.15
CA HIS A 495 -6.29 27.25 -1.09
C HIS A 495 -6.14 28.64 -0.43
N ASP A 496 -6.73 28.85 0.76
CA ASP A 496 -6.74 30.13 1.49
C ASP A 496 -5.35 30.71 1.75
N HIS A 497 -4.32 29.87 1.93
CA HIS A 497 -2.95 30.34 2.07
C HIS A 497 -2.47 31.02 0.78
N ILE A 498 -2.83 30.46 -0.38
CA ILE A 498 -2.46 30.99 -1.70
C ILE A 498 -3.21 32.31 -1.94
N SER A 499 -4.54 32.33 -1.80
CA SER A 499 -5.35 33.54 -1.97
C SER A 499 -4.92 34.64 -0.99
N GLY A 500 -4.67 34.27 0.28
CA GLY A 500 -4.21 35.20 1.31
C GLY A 500 -2.85 35.82 1.00
N ALA A 501 -1.88 35.04 0.52
CA ALA A 501 -0.59 35.57 0.12
C ALA A 501 -0.68 36.49 -1.10
N TYR A 502 -1.54 36.16 -2.07
CA TYR A 502 -1.79 37.04 -3.20
C TYR A 502 -2.39 38.37 -2.74
N LEU A 503 -3.45 38.34 -1.94
CA LEU A 503 -4.11 39.53 -1.40
C LEU A 503 -3.18 40.37 -0.53
N LEU A 504 -2.27 39.74 0.20
CA LEU A 504 -1.26 40.42 1.01
C LEU A 504 -0.21 41.10 0.12
N THR A 505 0.29 40.44 -0.92
CA THR A 505 1.44 40.93 -1.71
C THR A 505 1.05 41.72 -2.97
N HIS A 506 -0.24 41.84 -3.25
CA HIS A 506 -0.77 42.61 -4.37
C HIS A 506 -0.30 44.07 -4.35
N ARG A 507 -0.16 44.69 -5.53
CA ARG A 507 0.42 46.04 -5.70
C ARG A 507 -0.24 47.11 -4.83
N ASP A 508 -1.55 47.06 -4.69
CA ASP A 508 -2.34 48.05 -3.94
C ASP A 508 -2.51 47.69 -2.46
N ALA A 509 -1.69 46.76 -1.94
CA ALA A 509 -1.79 46.31 -0.57
C ALA A 509 -1.00 47.18 0.40
N ILE A 510 -1.73 48.10 1.05
CA ILE A 510 -1.21 49.05 2.03
C ILE A 510 -1.83 48.75 3.40
N PHE A 511 -1.01 48.73 4.44
CA PHE A 511 -1.39 48.43 5.82
C PHE A 511 -0.93 49.53 6.77
N ASN A 512 -1.74 49.82 7.78
CA ASN A 512 -1.34 50.71 8.86
C ASN A 512 -0.45 49.96 9.86
N GLU A 513 0.34 50.70 10.61
CA GLU A 513 1.34 50.12 11.52
C GLU A 513 0.70 49.26 12.63
N ASP A 514 -0.47 49.64 13.13
CA ASP A 514 -1.24 48.84 14.10
C ASP A 514 -1.67 47.48 13.52
N ASP A 515 -2.15 47.46 12.27
CA ASP A 515 -2.53 46.22 11.58
C ASP A 515 -1.32 45.29 11.41
N VAL A 516 -0.16 45.86 11.04
CA VAL A 516 1.10 45.12 10.90
C VAL A 516 1.48 44.47 12.23
N PHE A 517 1.48 45.20 13.34
CA PHE A 517 1.81 44.62 14.64
C PHE A 517 0.83 43.53 15.07
N GLU A 518 -0.47 43.69 14.78
CA GLU A 518 -1.46 42.65 15.05
C GLU A 518 -1.22 41.39 14.20
N ILE A 519 -0.92 41.55 12.91
CA ILE A 519 -0.59 40.45 12.00
C ILE A 519 0.62 39.66 12.54
N PHE A 520 1.73 40.34 12.87
CA PHE A 520 2.94 39.67 13.34
C PHE A 520 2.72 38.96 14.69
N LYS A 521 1.98 39.60 15.60
CA LYS A 521 1.63 39.01 16.90
C LYS A 521 0.79 37.73 16.74
N ARG A 522 -0.23 37.74 15.88
CA ARG A 522 -1.08 36.57 15.61
C ARG A 522 -0.32 35.46 14.88
N SER A 523 0.58 35.83 13.97
CA SER A 523 1.47 34.90 13.27
C SER A 523 2.61 34.37 14.15
N LYS A 524 2.75 34.86 15.39
CA LYS A 524 3.81 34.52 16.35
C LYS A 524 5.22 34.81 15.81
N MET A 525 5.33 35.84 15.00
CA MET A 525 6.60 36.33 14.46
C MET A 525 7.20 37.39 15.38
N ALA A 526 8.50 37.65 15.23
CA ALA A 526 9.15 38.76 15.93
C ALA A 526 8.58 40.09 15.43
N LEU A 527 8.27 41.01 16.35
CA LEU A 527 7.70 42.31 15.97
C LEU A 527 8.75 43.13 15.21
N PRO A 528 8.40 43.73 14.07
CA PRO A 528 9.32 44.56 13.31
C PRO A 528 9.56 45.91 14.00
N GLU A 529 10.60 46.63 13.59
CA GLU A 529 10.81 48.01 14.06
C GLU A 529 9.74 48.96 13.46
N PRO A 530 9.19 49.90 14.24
CA PRO A 530 8.24 50.89 13.72
C PRO A 530 8.90 51.75 12.63
N LYS A 531 8.21 51.93 11.50
CA LYS A 531 8.66 52.79 10.39
C LYS A 531 7.98 54.16 10.39
N GLY A 532 6.93 54.36 11.17
CA GLY A 532 6.20 55.64 11.24
C GLY A 532 5.50 56.03 9.92
N ARG A 533 5.31 55.06 9.03
CA ARG A 533 4.60 55.18 7.76
C ARG A 533 3.78 53.93 7.48
N GLN A 534 2.91 53.98 6.49
CA GLN A 534 2.21 52.80 6.01
C GLN A 534 3.20 51.80 5.40
N TRP A 535 2.90 50.52 5.59
CA TRP A 535 3.66 49.39 5.09
C TRP A 535 3.01 48.85 3.83
N SER A 536 3.81 48.48 2.84
CA SER A 536 3.33 47.64 1.75
C SER A 536 3.29 46.18 2.19
N GLY A 537 2.33 45.41 1.69
CA GLY A 537 2.27 43.98 2.03
C GLY A 537 3.45 43.16 1.50
N LYS A 538 4.16 43.67 0.47
CA LYS A 538 5.45 43.11 0.04
C LYS A 538 6.54 43.26 1.11
N GLU A 539 6.60 44.40 1.80
CA GLU A 539 7.51 44.59 2.94
C GLU A 539 7.16 43.64 4.09
N ILE A 540 5.87 43.47 4.40
CA ILE A 540 5.41 42.54 5.43
C ILE A 540 5.85 41.10 5.10
N PHE A 541 5.70 40.67 3.85
CA PHE A 541 6.12 39.34 3.42
C PHE A 541 7.66 39.18 3.40
N SER A 542 8.41 40.25 3.14
CA SER A 542 9.88 40.22 3.10
C SER A 542 10.50 39.82 4.44
N GLU A 543 9.87 40.18 5.57
CA GLU A 543 10.31 39.79 6.92
C GLU A 543 10.32 38.26 7.17
N LEU A 544 9.69 37.46 6.29
CA LEU A 544 9.73 35.99 6.35
C LEU A 544 10.95 35.38 5.64
N LEU A 545 11.51 36.10 4.68
CA LEU A 545 12.50 35.57 3.77
C LEU A 545 13.90 35.64 4.37
N PRO A 546 14.79 34.67 4.11
CA PRO A 546 16.19 34.80 4.50
C PRO A 546 16.86 36.00 3.79
N ASP A 547 17.63 36.79 4.54
CA ASP A 547 18.31 38.02 4.06
C ASP A 547 19.25 37.79 2.87
N THR A 548 19.68 36.56 2.60
CA THR A 548 20.56 36.21 1.47
C THR A 548 19.81 35.58 0.28
N LEU A 549 18.48 35.53 0.34
CA LEU A 549 17.68 34.93 -0.72
C LEU A 549 17.57 35.89 -1.91
N ASN A 550 18.14 35.47 -3.04
CA ASN A 550 18.00 36.11 -4.34
C ASN A 550 17.30 35.12 -5.27
N MET A 551 16.21 35.55 -5.93
CA MET A 551 15.51 34.73 -6.93
C MET A 551 14.56 35.53 -7.82
N VAL A 552 14.36 35.04 -9.04
CA VAL A 552 13.41 35.60 -10.00
C VAL A 552 12.56 34.49 -10.61
N TYR A 553 11.25 34.73 -10.71
CA TYR A 553 10.34 33.80 -11.38
C TYR A 553 9.04 34.49 -11.84
N LYS A 554 8.29 33.81 -12.70
CA LYS A 554 6.93 34.21 -13.10
C LYS A 554 5.91 33.57 -12.18
N ALA A 555 5.03 34.37 -11.59
CA ALA A 555 3.89 33.95 -10.77
C ALA A 555 2.87 33.12 -11.59
N GLU A 556 1.92 32.48 -10.92
CA GLU A 556 0.81 31.75 -11.57
C GLU A 556 -0.10 32.69 -12.35
N ILE A 557 -0.38 33.88 -11.82
CA ILE A 557 -1.22 34.91 -12.46
C ILE A 557 -0.67 35.45 -13.80
N CYS A 558 0.51 35.00 -14.23
CA CYS A 558 1.14 35.44 -15.48
C CYS A 558 0.32 35.00 -16.70
N ARG A 559 -0.24 35.98 -17.43
CA ARG A 559 -1.05 35.76 -18.64
C ARG A 559 -0.28 35.29 -19.89
N LYS A 560 1.01 34.96 -19.77
CA LYS A 560 1.87 34.47 -20.87
C LYS A 560 1.78 35.31 -22.15
N CYS A 561 1.85 36.64 -22.02
CA CYS A 561 1.86 37.55 -23.16
C CYS A 561 2.99 37.26 -24.15
N ASP A 562 2.78 37.55 -25.43
CA ASP A 562 3.75 37.31 -26.52
C ASP A 562 5.13 37.92 -26.22
N GLU A 563 5.14 39.13 -25.65
CA GLU A 563 6.35 39.79 -25.16
C GLU A 563 6.30 40.00 -23.63
N CYS A 564 7.36 39.56 -22.94
CA CYS A 564 7.45 39.67 -21.49
C CYS A 564 8.17 40.96 -21.08
N GLN A 565 7.41 41.90 -20.51
CA GLN A 565 7.93 43.18 -20.00
C GLN A 565 8.69 43.08 -18.65
N LYS A 566 8.90 41.85 -18.14
CA LYS A 566 9.60 41.53 -16.88
C LYS A 566 9.12 42.42 -15.73
N GLU A 567 10.01 43.19 -15.14
CA GLU A 567 9.76 44.08 -14.00
C GLU A 567 8.67 45.13 -14.24
N LYS A 568 8.45 45.53 -15.50
CA LYS A 568 7.41 46.48 -15.87
C LYS A 568 6.07 45.81 -16.18
N CYS A 569 5.88 44.56 -15.74
CA CYS A 569 4.65 43.82 -16.00
C CYS A 569 3.43 44.56 -15.44
N PRO A 570 2.41 44.87 -16.27
CA PRO A 570 1.22 45.58 -15.81
C PRO A 570 0.40 44.78 -14.80
N TYR A 571 0.57 43.46 -14.77
CA TYR A 571 -0.15 42.54 -13.89
C TYR A 571 0.62 42.16 -12.62
N ASP A 572 1.80 42.74 -12.38
CA ASP A 572 2.66 42.43 -11.21
C ASP A 572 2.95 40.92 -11.07
N ALA A 573 3.14 40.22 -12.20
CA ALA A 573 3.32 38.77 -12.26
C ALA A 573 4.79 38.31 -12.34
N TYR A 574 5.73 39.25 -12.37
CA TYR A 574 7.17 38.97 -12.43
C TYR A 574 7.77 39.20 -11.05
N VAL A 575 8.11 38.10 -10.37
CA VAL A 575 8.58 38.11 -8.98
C VAL A 575 10.07 38.31 -8.95
N VAL A 576 10.50 39.33 -8.20
CA VAL A 576 11.92 39.66 -7.98
C VAL A 576 12.17 39.79 -6.49
N ILE A 577 12.97 38.87 -5.95
CA ILE A 577 13.42 38.89 -4.57
C ILE A 577 14.93 39.14 -4.59
N THR A 578 15.38 40.19 -3.89
CA THR A 578 16.80 40.49 -3.72
C THR A 578 17.14 40.67 -2.25
N ASP A 579 18.16 39.97 -1.77
CA ASP A 579 18.61 40.03 -0.38
C ASP A 579 17.45 39.93 0.64
N GLY A 580 16.56 38.94 0.43
CA GLY A 580 15.39 38.72 1.27
C GLY A 580 14.22 39.71 1.06
N ASN A 581 14.37 40.74 0.23
CA ASN A 581 13.32 41.73 -0.02
C ASN A 581 12.52 41.41 -1.29
N LEU A 582 11.20 41.27 -1.14
CA LEU A 582 10.25 41.13 -2.25
C LEU A 582 10.00 42.50 -2.89
N ASN A 583 10.77 42.85 -3.92
CA ASN A 583 10.68 44.16 -4.57
C ASN A 583 9.48 44.26 -5.52
N GLN A 584 9.23 43.19 -6.28
CA GLN A 584 8.22 43.16 -7.33
C GLN A 584 7.56 41.79 -7.40
N GLY A 585 6.34 41.75 -7.95
CA GLY A 585 5.57 40.55 -8.13
C GLY A 585 4.67 40.19 -6.94
N VAL A 586 3.82 39.20 -7.16
CA VAL A 586 2.92 38.63 -6.14
C VAL A 586 3.31 37.21 -5.78
N VAL A 587 2.94 36.80 -4.56
CA VAL A 587 3.14 35.44 -4.07
C VAL A 587 1.84 34.67 -4.20
N ASP A 588 1.85 33.63 -5.03
CA ASP A 588 0.72 32.73 -5.30
C ASP A 588 1.16 31.26 -5.25
N GLU A 589 0.45 30.34 -5.93
CA GLU A 589 0.75 28.90 -5.92
C GLU A 589 2.21 28.63 -6.33
N LYS A 590 2.73 29.33 -7.35
CA LYS A 590 4.14 29.19 -7.78
C LYS A 590 5.15 29.71 -6.76
N GLY A 591 4.74 30.52 -5.79
CA GLY A 591 5.61 30.98 -4.72
C GLY A 591 5.91 29.86 -3.73
N TYR A 592 4.89 29.32 -3.07
CA TYR A 592 5.05 28.39 -1.96
C TYR A 592 3.93 27.34 -1.86
N GLY A 593 3.15 27.18 -2.93
CA GLY A 593 2.13 26.15 -3.06
C GLY A 593 2.71 24.74 -3.14
N SER A 594 1.85 23.76 -2.87
CA SER A 594 2.16 22.35 -3.09
C SER A 594 2.48 22.09 -4.57
N PHE A 595 3.45 21.21 -4.85
CA PHE A 595 3.99 20.81 -6.17
C PHE A 595 4.81 21.87 -6.93
N SER A 596 4.45 23.15 -6.87
CA SER A 596 4.99 24.21 -7.74
C SER A 596 5.75 25.33 -7.02
N GLY A 597 5.77 25.34 -5.68
CA GLY A 597 6.33 26.41 -4.86
C GLY A 597 7.85 26.61 -5.00
N LYS A 598 8.26 27.64 -5.74
CA LYS A 598 9.67 27.96 -6.02
C LYS A 598 10.44 28.56 -4.85
N ILE A 599 9.81 29.46 -4.08
CA ILE A 599 10.40 30.05 -2.87
C ILE A 599 10.65 28.92 -1.87
N LEU A 600 9.65 28.06 -1.67
CA LEU A 600 9.76 26.93 -0.75
C LEU A 600 10.86 25.95 -1.18
N ASP A 601 10.91 25.58 -2.47
CA ASP A 601 11.97 24.72 -3.01
C ASP A 601 13.36 25.29 -2.75
N ALA A 602 13.56 26.58 -3.03
CA ALA A 602 14.82 27.27 -2.79
C ALA A 602 15.19 27.30 -1.29
N ILE A 603 14.22 27.55 -0.41
CA ILE A 603 14.47 27.58 1.04
C ILE A 603 14.90 26.20 1.54
N VAL A 604 14.19 25.13 1.15
CA VAL A 604 14.51 23.75 1.58
C VAL A 604 15.91 23.35 1.11
N LYS A 605 16.26 23.64 -0.15
CA LYS A 605 17.54 23.22 -0.75
C LYS A 605 18.74 24.00 -0.22
N ARG A 606 18.60 25.31 0.07
CA ARG A 606 19.72 26.17 0.51
C ARG A 606 19.88 26.26 2.02
N TYR A 607 18.78 26.46 2.74
CA TYR A 607 18.77 26.73 4.18
C TYR A 607 18.32 25.52 5.00
N GLY A 608 17.91 24.45 4.33
CA GLY A 608 17.58 23.17 4.92
C GLY A 608 16.12 23.03 5.38
N PRO A 609 15.70 21.81 5.74
CA PRO A 609 14.32 21.49 6.13
C PRO A 609 13.78 22.28 7.32
N SER A 610 14.65 22.61 8.28
CA SER A 610 14.23 23.34 9.50
C SER A 610 13.86 24.79 9.20
N ALA A 611 14.57 25.45 8.29
CA ALA A 611 14.24 26.79 7.82
C ALA A 611 12.93 26.79 7.03
N ALA A 612 12.75 25.80 6.14
CA ALA A 612 11.52 25.63 5.37
C ALA A 612 10.29 25.38 6.24
N ARG A 613 10.42 24.58 7.30
CA ARG A 613 9.36 24.38 8.31
C ARG A 613 8.96 25.71 8.95
N LYS A 614 9.94 26.50 9.42
CA LYS A 614 9.68 27.81 10.03
C LYS A 614 8.96 28.73 9.05
N PHE A 615 9.47 28.83 7.82
CA PHE A 615 8.86 29.61 6.76
C PHE A 615 7.41 29.20 6.48
N LEU A 616 7.11 27.89 6.40
CA LEU A 616 5.73 27.41 6.21
C LEU A 616 4.83 27.71 7.41
N ASP A 617 5.29 27.46 8.62
CA ASP A 617 4.51 27.69 9.84
C ASP A 617 4.15 29.18 10.01
N GLU A 618 5.02 30.09 9.59
CA GLU A 618 4.83 31.55 9.71
C GLU A 618 4.08 32.12 8.50
N SER A 619 4.44 31.75 7.28
CA SER A 619 3.81 32.27 6.05
C SER A 619 2.34 31.90 5.92
N THR A 620 1.96 30.69 6.36
CA THR A 620 0.56 30.23 6.33
C THR A 620 -0.33 31.04 7.26
N LYS A 621 0.17 31.37 8.46
CA LYS A 621 -0.52 32.25 9.42
C LYS A 621 -0.57 33.69 8.90
N LEU A 622 0.53 34.17 8.34
CA LEU A 622 0.61 35.51 7.75
C LEU A 622 -0.43 35.68 6.63
N ALA A 623 -0.55 34.70 5.73
CA ALA A 623 -1.52 34.70 4.65
C ALA A 623 -2.98 34.70 5.17
N ILE A 624 -3.28 33.89 6.19
CA ILE A 624 -4.62 33.85 6.79
C ILE A 624 -4.95 35.18 7.46
N TYR A 625 -4.10 35.67 8.36
CA TYR A 625 -4.40 36.86 9.15
C TYR A 625 -4.27 38.16 8.34
N GLY A 626 -3.16 38.33 7.62
CA GLY A 626 -2.85 39.54 6.86
C GLY A 626 -3.59 39.64 5.52
N GLY A 627 -3.83 38.50 4.87
CA GLY A 627 -4.53 38.45 3.58
C GLY A 627 -6.04 38.29 3.75
N VAL A 628 -6.47 37.14 4.27
CA VAL A 628 -7.88 36.72 4.24
C VAL A 628 -8.72 37.42 5.30
N MET A 629 -8.31 37.38 6.56
CA MET A 629 -9.15 37.86 7.68
C MET A 629 -9.31 39.38 7.73
N ILE A 630 -8.26 40.14 7.40
CA ILE A 630 -8.32 41.62 7.41
C ILE A 630 -9.11 42.15 6.21
N ARG A 631 -8.86 41.61 5.00
CA ARG A 631 -9.49 42.13 3.77
C ARG A 631 -10.91 41.61 3.57
N GLY A 632 -11.20 40.43 4.11
CA GLY A 632 -12.41 39.68 3.77
C GLY A 632 -12.30 39.06 2.39
N PHE A 633 -12.64 37.77 2.29
CA PHE A 633 -12.65 37.05 1.03
C PHE A 633 -13.90 36.19 0.96
N THR A 634 -14.75 36.46 -0.02
CA THR A 634 -16.03 35.78 -0.22
C THR A 634 -16.31 35.68 -1.71
N THR A 635 -17.10 34.68 -2.10
CA THR A 635 -17.65 34.57 -3.45
C THR A 635 -19.16 34.78 -3.44
N SER A 636 -19.70 35.26 -4.55
CA SER A 636 -21.12 35.52 -4.75
C SER A 636 -21.58 34.96 -6.10
N THR A 637 -22.89 34.78 -6.30
CA THR A 637 -23.41 34.41 -7.62
C THR A 637 -23.19 35.50 -8.69
N ALA A 638 -22.95 36.75 -8.26
CA ALA A 638 -22.66 37.88 -9.14
C ALA A 638 -21.25 37.76 -9.77
N ASP A 639 -20.35 37.03 -9.12
CA ASP A 639 -18.99 36.78 -9.60
C ASP A 639 -18.98 36.04 -10.95
N GLU A 640 -20.05 35.35 -11.27
CA GLU A 640 -20.20 34.56 -12.49
C GLU A 640 -21.21 35.24 -13.45
N GLU A 641 -21.59 36.49 -13.22
CA GLU A 641 -22.48 37.25 -14.12
C GLU A 641 -21.70 37.79 -15.31
N ILE A 642 -22.25 37.53 -16.49
CA ILE A 642 -21.77 38.12 -17.74
C ILE A 642 -22.86 39.06 -18.29
N PRO A 643 -22.49 40.19 -18.91
CA PRO A 643 -23.45 41.10 -19.51
C PRO A 643 -24.28 40.40 -20.61
N GLN A 644 -25.50 40.89 -20.85
CA GLN A 644 -26.37 40.34 -21.89
C GLN A 644 -25.71 40.34 -23.29
N GLU A 645 -24.92 41.37 -23.62
CA GLU A 645 -24.15 41.41 -24.86
C GLU A 645 -23.18 40.23 -25.00
N ALA A 646 -22.52 39.85 -23.90
CA ALA A 646 -21.62 38.71 -23.89
C ALA A 646 -22.39 37.39 -24.08
N GLN A 647 -23.57 37.27 -23.45
CA GLN A 647 -24.45 36.11 -23.61
C GLN A 647 -24.93 35.97 -25.06
N GLU A 648 -25.39 37.06 -25.69
CA GLU A 648 -25.84 37.05 -27.09
C GLU A 648 -24.71 36.63 -28.05
N ARG A 649 -23.47 37.06 -27.79
CA ARG A 649 -22.30 36.62 -28.55
C ARG A 649 -21.97 35.15 -28.36
N ILE A 650 -22.14 34.63 -27.13
CA ILE A 650 -21.95 33.21 -26.82
C ILE A 650 -23.00 32.37 -27.56
N ASP A 651 -24.27 32.77 -27.50
CA ASP A 651 -25.37 32.05 -28.15
C ASP A 651 -25.22 32.03 -29.68
N ASP A 652 -24.80 33.14 -30.29
CA ASP A 652 -24.49 33.22 -31.73
C ASP A 652 -23.34 32.29 -32.12
N LEU A 653 -22.29 32.21 -31.30
CA LEU A 653 -21.15 31.32 -31.53
C LEU A 653 -21.55 29.84 -31.43
N LEU A 654 -22.30 29.48 -30.40
CA LEU A 654 -22.79 28.11 -30.22
C LEU A 654 -23.74 27.70 -31.34
N THR A 655 -24.66 28.59 -31.76
CA THR A 655 -25.56 28.36 -32.89
C THR A 655 -24.77 28.13 -34.19
N LYS A 656 -23.72 28.93 -34.45
CA LYS A 656 -22.84 28.72 -35.61
C LYS A 656 -22.12 27.38 -35.56
N ALA A 657 -21.68 26.95 -34.38
CA ALA A 657 -21.05 25.64 -34.20
C ALA A 657 -22.04 24.49 -34.49
N GLU A 658 -23.28 24.60 -34.03
CA GLU A 658 -24.34 23.62 -34.33
C GLU A 658 -24.64 23.53 -35.84
N VAL A 659 -24.77 24.68 -36.52
CA VAL A 659 -24.94 24.73 -37.98
C VAL A 659 -23.74 24.09 -38.70
N HIS A 660 -22.52 24.31 -38.21
CA HIS A 660 -21.34 23.69 -38.79
C HIS A 660 -21.32 22.17 -38.58
N VAL A 661 -21.79 21.69 -37.43
CA VAL A 661 -21.99 20.25 -37.18
C VAL A 661 -22.99 19.65 -38.16
N GLU A 662 -24.10 20.33 -38.44
CA GLU A 662 -25.08 19.91 -39.45
C GLU A 662 -24.45 19.81 -40.84
N GLN A 663 -23.63 20.80 -41.25
CA GLN A 663 -22.90 20.75 -42.52
C GLN A 663 -21.97 19.55 -42.64
N ILE A 664 -21.29 19.16 -41.55
CA ILE A 664 -20.42 17.99 -41.54
C ILE A 664 -21.25 16.70 -41.65
N ILE A 665 -22.42 16.65 -41.00
CA ILE A 665 -23.36 15.52 -41.09
C ILE A 665 -23.91 15.40 -42.51
N ASP A 666 -24.27 16.52 -43.16
CA ASP A 666 -24.74 16.55 -44.54
C ASP A 666 -23.66 16.09 -45.52
N ALA A 667 -22.42 16.55 -45.35
CA ALA A 667 -21.29 16.08 -46.14
C ALA A 667 -21.04 14.57 -45.97
N TYR A 668 -21.27 14.03 -44.76
CA TYR A 668 -21.21 12.58 -44.53
C TYR A 668 -22.36 11.83 -45.23
N ASN A 669 -23.59 12.36 -45.16
CA ASN A 669 -24.76 11.75 -45.80
C ASN A 669 -24.70 11.79 -47.33
N ASN A 670 -24.01 12.78 -47.90
CA ASN A 670 -23.78 12.94 -49.34
C ASN A 670 -22.54 12.21 -49.86
N ASP A 671 -21.84 11.43 -49.01
CA ASP A 671 -20.56 10.76 -49.34
C ASP A 671 -19.44 11.72 -49.77
N GLU A 672 -19.50 12.99 -49.35
CA GLU A 672 -18.51 14.04 -49.64
C GLU A 672 -17.43 14.18 -48.55
N LEU A 673 -17.60 13.50 -47.40
CA LEU A 673 -16.67 13.58 -46.28
C LEU A 673 -15.39 12.79 -46.55
N GLU A 674 -14.25 13.49 -46.59
CA GLU A 674 -12.94 12.82 -46.63
C GLU A 674 -12.58 12.15 -45.31
N ALA A 675 -12.21 10.87 -45.38
CA ALA A 675 -11.77 10.07 -44.24
C ALA A 675 -10.39 10.51 -43.73
N LEU A 676 -10.24 10.58 -42.40
CA LEU A 676 -8.93 10.78 -41.79
C LEU A 676 -8.07 9.51 -41.96
N PRO A 677 -6.73 9.65 -42.12
CA PRO A 677 -5.84 8.51 -42.27
C PRO A 677 -5.98 7.50 -41.12
N GLY A 678 -6.24 6.23 -41.47
CA GLY A 678 -6.35 5.13 -40.50
C GLY A 678 -7.66 5.09 -39.70
N ARG A 679 -8.66 5.92 -40.05
CA ARG A 679 -9.99 5.94 -39.43
C ARG A 679 -11.08 5.62 -40.44
N SER A 680 -12.17 5.06 -39.95
CA SER A 680 -13.39 4.93 -40.76
C SER A 680 -14.04 6.30 -41.01
N LEU A 681 -14.90 6.40 -42.03
CA LEU A 681 -15.67 7.60 -42.31
C LEU A 681 -16.54 8.03 -41.12
N ARG A 682 -17.14 7.06 -40.41
CA ARG A 682 -17.96 7.32 -39.22
C ARG A 682 -17.13 7.83 -38.04
N GLU A 683 -15.97 7.23 -37.78
CA GLU A 683 -15.06 7.78 -36.74
C GLU A 683 -14.55 9.18 -37.13
N THR A 684 -14.33 9.42 -38.42
CA THR A 684 -13.92 10.73 -38.94
C THR A 684 -15.00 11.78 -38.69
N LEU A 685 -16.26 11.44 -38.95
CA LEU A 685 -17.42 12.29 -38.64
C LEU A 685 -17.42 12.67 -37.16
N GLU A 686 -17.39 11.67 -36.26
CA GLU A 686 -17.41 11.88 -34.81
C GLU A 686 -16.25 12.75 -34.32
N MET A 687 -15.03 12.51 -34.81
CA MET A 687 -13.86 13.29 -34.43
C MET A 687 -13.95 14.75 -34.89
N LYS A 688 -14.39 15.00 -36.13
CA LYS A 688 -14.58 16.37 -36.65
C LYS A 688 -15.64 17.12 -35.85
N ILE A 689 -16.76 16.47 -35.52
CA ILE A 689 -17.81 17.07 -34.70
C ILE A 689 -17.28 17.41 -33.29
N MET A 690 -16.58 16.48 -32.64
CA MET A 690 -16.00 16.72 -31.32
C MET A 690 -14.99 17.87 -31.33
N GLN A 691 -14.19 18.01 -32.39
CA GLN A 691 -13.26 19.12 -32.55
C GLN A 691 -13.99 20.46 -32.62
N VAL A 692 -14.99 20.58 -33.50
CA VAL A 692 -15.78 21.81 -33.68
C VAL A 692 -16.46 22.22 -32.37
N LEU A 693 -17.10 21.28 -31.68
CA LEU A 693 -17.79 21.57 -30.42
C LEU A 693 -16.81 21.89 -29.28
N GLY A 694 -15.61 21.30 -29.30
CA GLY A 694 -14.53 21.63 -28.37
C GLY A 694 -13.99 23.04 -28.57
N GLU A 695 -13.69 23.41 -29.81
CA GLU A 695 -13.26 24.76 -30.19
C GLU A 695 -14.33 25.80 -29.87
N ALA A 696 -15.60 25.48 -30.10
CA ALA A 696 -16.71 26.36 -29.75
C ALA A 696 -16.74 26.68 -28.25
N ARG A 697 -16.65 25.65 -27.39
CA ARG A 697 -16.58 25.82 -25.92
C ARG A 697 -15.38 26.68 -25.49
N ASP A 698 -14.21 26.44 -26.07
CA ASP A 698 -13.01 27.19 -25.68
C ASP A 698 -13.13 28.67 -26.09
N ASN A 699 -13.73 28.95 -27.25
CA ASN A 699 -13.99 30.31 -27.70
C ASN A 699 -15.05 31.03 -26.86
N THR A 700 -16.11 30.35 -26.38
CA THR A 700 -17.05 30.97 -25.44
C THR A 700 -16.38 31.33 -24.12
N GLY A 701 -15.42 30.52 -23.67
CA GLY A 701 -14.55 30.84 -22.53
C GLY A 701 -13.79 32.14 -22.71
N VAL A 702 -13.08 32.30 -23.84
CA VAL A 702 -12.35 33.53 -24.15
C VAL A 702 -13.26 34.76 -24.13
N ILE A 703 -14.52 34.64 -24.58
CA ILE A 703 -15.49 35.75 -24.50
C ILE A 703 -15.75 36.11 -23.04
N ALA A 704 -16.08 35.14 -22.18
CA ALA A 704 -16.37 35.39 -20.77
C ALA A 704 -15.16 35.91 -19.99
N GLU A 705 -13.95 35.42 -20.27
CA GLU A 705 -12.71 35.88 -19.65
C GLU A 705 -12.46 37.38 -19.81
N ASN A 706 -12.91 37.99 -20.91
CA ASN A 706 -12.77 39.43 -21.14
C ASN A 706 -13.66 40.28 -20.22
N TYR A 707 -14.73 39.71 -19.66
CA TYR A 707 -15.66 40.40 -18.77
C TYR A 707 -15.41 40.09 -17.29
N PHE A 708 -14.53 39.12 -16.99
CA PHE A 708 -14.14 38.78 -15.64
C PHE A 708 -13.04 39.72 -15.13
N ASP A 709 -13.41 40.59 -14.18
CA ASP A 709 -12.47 41.50 -13.56
C ASP A 709 -11.57 40.81 -12.52
N ILE A 710 -10.35 41.35 -12.33
CA ILE A 710 -9.38 40.86 -11.35
C ILE A 710 -9.84 41.16 -9.91
N GLY A 711 -10.77 42.12 -9.71
CA GLY A 711 -11.40 42.37 -8.41
C GLY A 711 -12.36 41.26 -7.93
N ASN A 712 -12.67 40.29 -8.79
CA ASN A 712 -13.57 39.19 -8.49
C ASN A 712 -12.86 38.05 -7.76
N SER A 713 -13.36 37.66 -6.59
CA SER A 713 -12.80 36.58 -5.77
C SER A 713 -12.73 35.24 -6.50
N ALA A 714 -13.74 34.87 -7.29
CA ALA A 714 -13.76 33.62 -8.05
C ALA A 714 -12.62 33.58 -9.08
N VAL A 715 -12.40 34.70 -9.75
CA VAL A 715 -11.32 34.89 -10.74
C VAL A 715 -9.95 34.88 -10.05
N ILE A 716 -9.82 35.54 -8.90
CA ILE A 716 -8.60 35.49 -8.09
C ILE A 716 -8.26 34.05 -7.73
N MET A 717 -9.22 33.24 -7.26
CA MET A 717 -8.96 31.84 -6.92
C MET A 717 -8.49 31.01 -8.11
N ALA A 718 -9.08 31.23 -9.29
CA ALA A 718 -8.72 30.51 -10.51
C ALA A 718 -7.35 30.94 -11.08
N LEU A 719 -7.05 32.26 -11.07
CA LEU A 719 -5.79 32.79 -11.61
C LEU A 719 -4.59 32.55 -10.69
N THR A 720 -4.80 32.55 -9.37
CA THR A 720 -3.72 32.33 -8.40
C THR A 720 -3.38 30.85 -8.19
N GLY A 721 -4.19 29.94 -8.75
CA GLY A 721 -4.04 28.50 -8.54
C GLY A 721 -4.55 28.02 -7.17
N ALA A 722 -5.25 28.87 -6.42
CA ALA A 722 -5.74 28.52 -5.09
C ALA A 722 -6.80 27.41 -5.15
N ARG A 723 -7.86 27.59 -5.95
CA ARG A 723 -8.89 26.57 -6.15
C ARG A 723 -9.73 26.90 -7.38
N GLY A 724 -9.98 25.90 -8.22
CA GLY A 724 -10.73 26.08 -9.46
C GLY A 724 -9.83 26.47 -10.63
N SER A 725 -10.42 26.54 -11.81
CA SER A 725 -9.74 26.88 -13.06
C SER A 725 -10.62 27.83 -13.87
N MET A 726 -10.03 28.55 -14.81
CA MET A 726 -10.80 29.41 -15.74
C MET A 726 -11.79 28.61 -16.58
N LEU A 727 -11.45 27.35 -16.91
CA LEU A 727 -12.36 26.43 -17.59
C LEU A 727 -13.61 26.14 -16.73
N ASN A 728 -13.47 25.92 -15.42
CA ASN A 728 -14.62 25.65 -14.56
C ASN A 728 -15.52 26.88 -14.44
N LEU A 729 -14.95 28.08 -14.28
CA LEU A 729 -15.71 29.33 -14.28
C LEU A 729 -16.43 29.55 -15.61
N THR A 730 -15.76 29.22 -16.72
CA THR A 730 -16.36 29.23 -18.06
C THR A 730 -17.56 28.30 -18.12
N GLN A 731 -17.47 27.06 -17.62
CA GLN A 731 -18.60 26.13 -17.63
C GLN A 731 -19.79 26.60 -16.79
N ILE A 732 -19.52 27.33 -15.70
CA ILE A 732 -20.57 27.89 -14.86
C ILE A 732 -21.26 29.07 -15.54
N ALA A 733 -20.50 29.92 -16.25
CA ALA A 733 -21.03 31.14 -16.87
C ALA A 733 -21.55 30.95 -18.31
N THR A 734 -20.87 30.17 -19.17
CA THR A 734 -21.10 30.13 -20.62
C THR A 734 -21.81 28.85 -21.09
N CYS A 735 -21.14 27.70 -21.11
CA CYS A 735 -21.70 26.41 -21.49
C CYS A 735 -20.91 25.24 -20.89
N VAL A 736 -21.59 24.14 -20.56
CA VAL A 736 -20.91 22.94 -20.04
C VAL A 736 -20.13 22.22 -21.16
N GLY A 737 -20.69 22.19 -22.38
CA GLY A 737 -20.09 21.60 -23.57
C GLY A 737 -20.40 20.11 -23.77
N GLN A 738 -19.64 19.45 -24.65
CA GLN A 738 -19.88 18.07 -25.07
C GLN A 738 -19.70 17.06 -23.92
N GLN A 739 -20.73 16.25 -23.67
CA GLN A 739 -20.64 15.10 -22.76
C GLN A 739 -20.14 13.88 -23.53
N ALA A 740 -19.20 13.16 -22.93
CA ALA A 740 -18.61 11.96 -23.52
C ALA A 740 -18.78 10.75 -22.59
N VAL A 741 -18.83 9.56 -23.19
CA VAL A 741 -18.77 8.28 -22.48
C VAL A 741 -17.77 7.38 -23.18
N ARG A 742 -16.69 6.98 -22.50
CA ARG A 742 -15.61 6.14 -23.05
C ARG A 742 -14.90 6.75 -24.26
N GLY A 743 -14.73 8.07 -24.25
CA GLY A 743 -14.00 8.82 -25.28
C GLY A 743 -14.77 9.15 -26.56
N GLY A 744 -16.04 8.76 -26.67
CA GLY A 744 -16.93 9.15 -27.77
C GLY A 744 -18.16 9.93 -27.27
N ARG A 745 -18.91 10.53 -28.21
CA ARG A 745 -20.22 11.14 -27.92
C ARG A 745 -21.22 10.08 -27.46
N ILE A 746 -22.32 10.53 -26.85
CA ILE A 746 -23.32 9.62 -26.29
C ILE A 746 -24.17 9.05 -27.43
N GLU A 747 -24.01 7.76 -27.73
CA GLU A 747 -24.86 7.05 -28.70
C GLU A 747 -25.78 6.00 -28.05
N ARG A 748 -25.46 5.55 -26.82
CA ARG A 748 -26.16 4.45 -26.16
C ARG A 748 -27.56 4.87 -25.70
N GLY A 749 -28.59 4.30 -26.30
CA GLY A 749 -29.97 4.60 -25.96
C GLY A 749 -30.99 3.66 -26.61
N TYR A 750 -32.03 4.23 -27.20
CA TYR A 750 -33.03 3.51 -27.99
C TYR A 750 -32.45 3.06 -29.34
N LYS A 751 -33.19 2.22 -30.07
CA LYS A 751 -32.81 1.85 -31.44
C LYS A 751 -32.80 3.11 -32.33
N ASP A 752 -31.64 3.38 -32.93
CA ASP A 752 -31.34 4.50 -33.83
C ASP A 752 -31.49 5.90 -33.20
N ARG A 753 -31.43 6.07 -31.87
CA ARG A 753 -31.41 7.38 -31.18
C ARG A 753 -31.06 7.26 -29.71
N THR A 754 -30.53 8.31 -29.11
CA THR A 754 -30.17 8.34 -27.68
C THR A 754 -31.40 8.40 -26.77
N LEU A 755 -32.25 9.41 -26.95
CA LEU A 755 -33.46 9.67 -26.17
C LEU A 755 -34.72 9.62 -27.05
N PRO A 756 -35.91 9.33 -26.47
CA PRO A 756 -37.13 9.21 -27.25
C PRO A 756 -37.63 10.55 -27.82
N HIS A 757 -37.04 11.66 -27.35
CA HIS A 757 -37.34 13.02 -27.74
C HIS A 757 -36.69 13.43 -29.07
N PHE A 758 -35.70 12.68 -29.55
CA PHE A 758 -35.05 12.93 -30.84
C PHE A 758 -35.64 12.04 -31.96
N PRO A 759 -35.61 12.50 -33.22
CA PRO A 759 -35.88 11.67 -34.39
C PRO A 759 -34.95 10.46 -34.45
N LYS A 760 -35.37 9.40 -35.15
CA LYS A 760 -34.48 8.26 -35.41
C LYS A 760 -33.43 8.65 -36.45
N GLY A 761 -32.19 8.28 -36.21
CA GLY A 761 -31.03 8.59 -37.04
C GLY A 761 -30.38 9.95 -36.75
N ASP A 762 -30.90 10.71 -35.78
CA ASP A 762 -30.35 12.02 -35.43
C ASP A 762 -29.00 11.89 -34.70
N VAL A 763 -27.95 12.43 -35.31
CA VAL A 763 -26.57 12.48 -34.81
C VAL A 763 -26.09 13.91 -34.57
N GLY A 764 -27.02 14.88 -34.55
CA GLY A 764 -26.75 16.29 -34.27
C GLY A 764 -26.10 16.53 -32.90
N ALA A 765 -25.65 17.76 -32.67
CA ALA A 765 -24.94 18.14 -31.44
C ALA A 765 -25.75 17.81 -30.19
N LYS A 766 -27.00 18.31 -30.10
CA LYS A 766 -27.89 18.08 -28.95
C LYS A 766 -28.33 16.61 -28.81
N ALA A 767 -28.59 15.93 -29.92
CA ALA A 767 -29.00 14.52 -29.92
C ALA A 767 -27.92 13.59 -29.36
N SER A 768 -26.64 13.97 -29.50
CA SER A 768 -25.48 13.19 -29.04
C SER A 768 -24.85 13.74 -27.76
N GLY A 769 -25.59 14.54 -26.99
CA GLY A 769 -25.20 14.97 -25.64
C GLY A 769 -24.32 16.21 -25.57
N PHE A 770 -24.44 17.16 -26.52
CA PHE A 770 -23.90 18.50 -26.35
C PHE A 770 -24.80 19.32 -25.40
N VAL A 771 -24.22 19.89 -24.36
CA VAL A 771 -24.92 20.74 -23.38
C VAL A 771 -24.61 22.21 -23.70
N HIS A 772 -25.61 22.90 -24.24
CA HIS A 772 -25.52 24.31 -24.63
C HIS A 772 -25.61 25.21 -23.39
N SER A 773 -26.48 24.85 -22.44
CA SER A 773 -26.70 25.63 -21.23
C SER A 773 -25.49 25.62 -20.29
N SER A 774 -25.34 26.67 -19.48
CA SER A 774 -24.40 26.72 -18.36
C SER A 774 -25.05 26.24 -17.07
N TYR A 775 -24.24 26.00 -16.02
CA TYR A 775 -24.79 25.69 -14.70
C TYR A 775 -25.63 26.84 -14.13
N LYS A 776 -25.31 28.08 -14.51
CA LYS A 776 -26.02 29.28 -14.08
C LYS A 776 -27.34 29.49 -14.80
N SER A 777 -27.38 29.32 -16.12
CA SER A 777 -28.63 29.39 -16.87
C SER A 777 -29.59 28.25 -16.52
N GLY A 778 -29.03 27.12 -16.05
CA GLY A 778 -29.75 25.92 -15.70
C GLY A 778 -29.86 24.96 -16.89
N LEU A 779 -29.72 23.66 -16.62
CA LEU A 779 -29.76 22.62 -17.65
C LEU A 779 -31.21 22.22 -17.95
N ASP A 780 -31.53 22.01 -19.23
CA ASP A 780 -32.81 21.42 -19.61
C ASP A 780 -32.89 19.93 -19.22
N PRO A 781 -34.09 19.30 -19.23
CA PRO A 781 -34.23 17.90 -18.83
C PRO A 781 -33.39 16.89 -19.64
N LEU A 782 -33.13 17.19 -20.92
CA LEU A 782 -32.32 16.32 -21.80
C LEU A 782 -30.84 16.51 -21.48
N GLU A 783 -30.39 17.75 -21.38
CA GLU A 783 -29.04 18.14 -21.01
C GLU A 783 -28.65 17.59 -19.63
N PHE A 784 -29.54 17.73 -18.63
CA PHE A 784 -29.33 17.17 -17.29
C PHE A 784 -29.11 15.66 -17.35
N PHE A 785 -29.91 14.95 -18.16
CA PHE A 785 -29.79 13.51 -18.29
C PHE A 785 -28.49 13.09 -19.00
N PHE A 786 -28.08 13.81 -20.05
CA PHE A 786 -26.79 13.59 -20.72
C PHE A 786 -25.61 13.90 -19.79
N HIS A 787 -25.69 14.98 -19.01
CA HIS A 787 -24.67 15.31 -18.02
C HIS A 787 -24.55 14.21 -16.96
N ALA A 788 -25.67 13.64 -16.50
CA ALA A 788 -25.66 12.51 -15.59
C ALA A 788 -25.02 11.24 -16.21
N MET A 789 -25.16 11.02 -17.52
CA MET A 789 -24.46 9.92 -18.20
C MET A 789 -22.95 10.12 -18.19
N GLY A 790 -22.46 11.33 -18.51
CA GLY A 790 -21.04 11.67 -18.44
C GLY A 790 -20.49 11.56 -17.02
N GLY A 791 -21.23 12.04 -16.02
CA GLY A 791 -20.84 11.95 -14.61
C GLY A 791 -20.67 10.51 -14.11
N ARG A 792 -21.42 9.54 -14.63
CA ARG A 792 -21.26 8.12 -14.28
C ARG A 792 -19.93 7.54 -14.74
N GLU A 793 -19.35 8.02 -15.83
CA GLU A 793 -18.04 7.57 -16.28
C GLU A 793 -16.99 7.87 -15.22
N GLY A 794 -16.93 9.11 -14.72
CA GLY A 794 -15.97 9.51 -13.69
C GLY A 794 -16.05 8.67 -12.42
N LEU A 795 -17.26 8.32 -11.95
CA LEU A 795 -17.47 7.47 -10.77
C LEU A 795 -16.97 6.03 -10.99
N VAL A 796 -17.28 5.46 -12.16
CA VAL A 796 -16.93 4.06 -12.48
C VAL A 796 -15.44 3.91 -12.75
N ASP A 797 -14.85 4.81 -13.53
CA ASP A 797 -13.44 4.76 -13.90
C ASP A 797 -12.52 4.89 -12.67
N THR A 798 -12.87 5.80 -11.76
CA THR A 798 -12.12 6.00 -10.51
C THR A 798 -12.12 4.73 -9.65
N ALA A 799 -13.26 4.03 -9.57
CA ALA A 799 -13.37 2.78 -8.83
C ALA A 799 -12.60 1.62 -9.47
N ILE A 800 -12.70 1.44 -10.80
CA ILE A 800 -12.07 0.31 -11.51
C ILE A 800 -10.54 0.45 -11.57
N ARG A 801 -10.02 1.66 -11.85
CA ARG A 801 -8.57 1.90 -11.99
C ARG A 801 -7.79 1.55 -10.73
N THR A 802 -8.41 1.70 -9.56
CA THR A 802 -7.79 1.39 -8.27
C THR A 802 -7.35 -0.07 -8.16
N ALA A 803 -8.15 -1.02 -8.65
CA ALA A 803 -7.83 -2.45 -8.58
C ALA A 803 -6.62 -2.82 -9.44
N GLN A 804 -6.55 -2.28 -10.67
CA GLN A 804 -5.45 -2.53 -11.60
C GLN A 804 -4.15 -1.87 -11.12
N SER A 805 -4.24 -0.60 -10.71
CA SER A 805 -3.10 0.17 -10.21
C SER A 805 -2.49 -0.48 -8.96
N GLY A 806 -3.33 -0.83 -7.96
CA GLY A 806 -2.85 -1.46 -6.74
C GLY A 806 -2.23 -2.84 -6.96
N TYR A 807 -2.77 -3.64 -7.90
CA TYR A 807 -2.17 -4.93 -8.24
C TYR A 807 -0.83 -4.77 -8.97
N MET A 808 -0.74 -3.84 -9.92
CA MET A 808 0.51 -3.52 -10.62
C MET A 808 1.58 -3.05 -9.64
N GLN A 809 1.24 -2.10 -8.77
CA GLN A 809 2.14 -1.60 -7.73
C GLN A 809 2.64 -2.75 -6.84
N ARG A 810 1.75 -3.63 -6.37
CA ARG A 810 2.14 -4.78 -5.54
C ARG A 810 3.12 -5.72 -6.26
N ARG A 811 2.92 -5.96 -7.57
CA ARG A 811 3.85 -6.79 -8.36
C ARG A 811 5.24 -6.15 -8.44
N LEU A 812 5.29 -4.85 -8.70
CA LEU A 812 6.55 -4.10 -8.80
C LEU A 812 7.27 -4.01 -7.46
N VAL A 813 6.56 -3.69 -6.38
CA VAL A 813 7.13 -3.62 -5.03
C VAL A 813 7.75 -4.95 -4.63
N ASN A 814 7.04 -6.07 -4.79
CA ASN A 814 7.59 -7.39 -4.47
C ASN A 814 8.78 -7.80 -5.35
N ALA A 815 8.92 -7.22 -6.56
CA ALA A 815 10.03 -7.50 -7.45
C ALA A 815 11.27 -6.64 -7.16
N LEU A 816 11.08 -5.42 -6.61
CA LEU A 816 12.15 -4.43 -6.45
C LEU A 816 12.55 -4.18 -4.98
N GLN A 817 11.81 -4.70 -4.00
CA GLN A 817 12.05 -4.46 -2.56
C GLN A 817 13.44 -4.91 -2.07
N ASP A 818 14.08 -5.85 -2.76
CA ASP A 818 15.38 -6.40 -2.37
C ASP A 818 16.57 -5.56 -2.90
N LEU A 819 16.30 -4.57 -3.76
CA LEU A 819 17.33 -3.72 -4.34
C LEU A 819 17.84 -2.69 -3.33
N SER A 820 19.16 -2.54 -3.27
CA SER A 820 19.82 -1.54 -2.43
C SER A 820 21.02 -0.91 -3.13
N VAL A 821 21.24 0.38 -2.86
CA VAL A 821 22.45 1.09 -3.27
C VAL A 821 23.56 0.75 -2.29
N LYS A 822 24.71 0.31 -2.80
CA LYS A 822 25.91 0.01 -1.99
C LYS A 822 26.84 1.22 -1.92
N ASP A 823 27.84 1.16 -1.05
CA ASP A 823 28.78 2.27 -0.82
C ASP A 823 29.58 2.68 -2.07
N ASP A 824 29.72 1.77 -3.05
CA ASP A 824 30.33 2.04 -4.36
C ASP A 824 29.39 2.74 -5.36
N GLY A 825 28.15 3.02 -4.97
CA GLY A 825 27.11 3.63 -5.82
C GLY A 825 26.39 2.66 -6.74
N SER A 826 26.74 1.36 -6.72
CA SER A 826 26.06 0.33 -7.51
C SER A 826 24.74 -0.11 -6.87
N VAL A 827 23.77 -0.48 -7.69
CA VAL A 827 22.50 -1.08 -7.24
C VAL A 827 22.63 -2.59 -7.35
N ARG A 828 22.45 -3.28 -6.24
CA ARG A 828 22.57 -4.75 -6.18
C ARG A 828 21.32 -5.39 -5.57
N ASP A 829 21.04 -6.61 -6.01
CA ASP A 829 20.01 -7.47 -5.40
C ASP A 829 20.51 -8.12 -4.10
N ASN A 830 19.66 -8.95 -3.47
CA ASN A 830 19.98 -9.69 -2.25
C ASN A 830 20.99 -10.84 -2.45
N ARG A 831 21.26 -11.26 -3.69
CA ARG A 831 22.27 -12.26 -4.06
C ARG A 831 23.62 -11.64 -4.39
N GLY A 832 23.70 -10.30 -4.40
CA GLY A 832 24.91 -9.55 -4.76
C GLY A 832 25.08 -9.32 -6.27
N GLY A 833 24.10 -9.71 -7.08
CA GLY A 833 24.07 -9.42 -8.51
C GLY A 833 23.94 -7.92 -8.77
N ILE A 834 24.79 -7.38 -9.64
CA ILE A 834 24.76 -5.96 -10.02
C ILE A 834 23.64 -5.74 -11.02
N VAL A 835 22.68 -4.89 -10.66
CA VAL A 835 21.56 -4.48 -11.53
C VAL A 835 21.89 -3.17 -12.24
N GLN A 836 22.53 -2.23 -11.54
CA GLN A 836 23.06 -1.00 -12.13
C GLN A 836 24.46 -0.73 -11.57
N PHE A 837 25.40 -0.39 -12.46
CA PHE A 837 26.76 -0.02 -12.05
C PHE A 837 26.81 1.32 -11.30
N ARG A 838 25.87 2.21 -11.60
CA ARG A 838 25.67 3.49 -10.91
C ARG A 838 24.18 3.76 -10.81
N TYR A 839 23.69 4.05 -9.60
CA TYR A 839 22.29 4.37 -9.36
C TYR A 839 21.82 5.50 -10.28
N GLY A 840 20.75 5.28 -11.05
CA GLY A 840 20.14 6.33 -11.88
C GLY A 840 21.07 6.92 -12.96
N GLU A 841 22.15 6.23 -13.33
CA GLU A 841 23.22 6.68 -14.25
C GLU A 841 24.09 7.83 -13.72
N ASP A 842 23.53 8.77 -12.96
CA ASP A 842 24.21 9.96 -12.41
C ASP A 842 24.50 9.88 -10.89
N GLY A 843 23.90 8.93 -10.17
CA GLY A 843 24.04 8.76 -8.73
C GLY A 843 23.23 9.74 -7.89
N ILE A 844 22.25 10.45 -8.47
CA ILE A 844 21.50 11.50 -7.78
C ILE A 844 20.13 10.98 -7.33
N ASP A 845 19.80 11.19 -6.05
CA ASP A 845 18.46 10.93 -5.53
C ASP A 845 17.47 11.93 -6.16
N PRO A 846 16.41 11.46 -6.85
CA PRO A 846 15.40 12.34 -7.43
C PRO A 846 14.81 13.33 -6.43
N ALA A 847 14.69 12.96 -5.14
CA ALA A 847 14.21 13.86 -4.08
C ALA A 847 15.08 15.11 -3.88
N LYS A 848 16.37 15.03 -4.20
CA LYS A 848 17.37 16.10 -4.06
C LYS A 848 17.69 16.81 -5.37
N SER A 849 17.11 16.35 -6.48
CA SER A 849 17.28 16.94 -7.81
C SER A 849 16.42 18.20 -8.00
N ASP A 850 16.68 18.96 -9.06
CA ASP A 850 15.83 20.06 -9.53
C ASP A 850 14.86 19.52 -10.61
N TYR A 851 13.73 18.96 -10.18
CA TYR A 851 12.73 18.38 -11.09
C TYR A 851 13.29 17.33 -12.06
N GLY A 852 14.17 16.45 -11.55
CA GLY A 852 14.85 15.40 -12.31
C GLY A 852 16.12 15.85 -13.01
N ARG A 853 16.50 17.14 -12.95
CA ARG A 853 17.79 17.63 -13.40
C ARG A 853 18.80 17.63 -12.26
N VAL A 854 20.06 17.39 -12.58
CA VAL A 854 21.20 17.49 -11.65
C VAL A 854 21.21 18.85 -10.94
N ALA A 855 21.03 19.92 -11.71
CA ALA A 855 20.91 21.30 -11.24
C ALA A 855 20.20 22.15 -12.28
N ASP A 856 19.44 23.16 -11.83
CA ASP A 856 18.90 24.22 -12.69
C ASP A 856 19.96 25.32 -12.92
N ILE A 857 20.73 25.17 -14.01
CA ILE A 857 21.83 26.10 -14.37
C ILE A 857 21.30 27.49 -14.69
N ASP A 858 20.15 27.60 -15.37
CA ASP A 858 19.58 28.90 -15.75
C ASP A 858 19.17 29.69 -14.52
N ARG A 859 18.51 29.03 -13.54
CA ARG A 859 18.20 29.62 -12.24
C ARG A 859 19.47 30.12 -11.54
N LEU A 860 20.53 29.30 -11.49
CA LEU A 860 21.78 29.70 -10.84
C LEU A 860 22.44 30.90 -11.52
N ILE A 861 22.41 30.97 -12.86
CA ILE A 861 22.96 32.12 -13.60
C ILE A 861 22.19 33.40 -13.27
N ASP A 862 20.86 33.34 -13.24
CA ASP A 862 20.03 34.51 -12.96
C ASP A 862 20.22 35.01 -11.51
N GLU A 863 20.40 34.10 -10.56
CA GLU A 863 20.67 34.45 -9.17
C GLU A 863 22.05 35.07 -8.98
N ILE A 864 23.09 34.49 -9.61
CA ILE A 864 24.44 35.06 -9.62
C ILE A 864 24.41 36.46 -10.25
N ARG A 865 23.65 36.65 -11.33
CA ARG A 865 23.49 37.99 -11.94
C ARG A 865 22.86 39.01 -11.00
N LEU A 866 21.93 38.61 -10.14
CA LEU A 866 21.36 39.51 -9.12
C LEU A 866 22.38 39.83 -8.04
N GLU A 867 23.18 38.85 -7.61
CA GLU A 867 24.22 39.02 -6.61
C GLU A 867 25.36 39.95 -7.08
N PHE A 868 25.75 39.86 -8.36
CA PHE A 868 26.86 40.64 -8.93
C PHE A 868 26.43 41.86 -9.75
N GLY A 869 25.16 41.95 -10.17
CA GLY A 869 24.60 43.07 -10.94
C GLY A 869 24.21 44.29 -10.10
N SER A 870 24.21 44.16 -8.77
CA SER A 870 23.96 45.25 -7.80
C SER A 870 25.24 45.97 -7.36
N LYS A 871 26.37 45.82 -8.08
CA LYS A 871 27.62 46.58 -7.86
C LYS A 871 27.95 47.52 -8.99
#